data_AF-A0A351C4Z6-F1
#
_entry.id   AF-A0A351C4Z6-F1
#
_cell.length_a   1.000
_cell.length_b   1.000
_cell.length_c   1.000
_cell.angle_alpha   90.00
_cell.angle_beta   90.00
_cell.angle_gamma   90.00
#
_symmetry.space_group_name_H-M   'P 1'
#
loop_
_entity.id
_entity.type
_entity.pdbx_description
1 polymer ?
#
loop_
_entity_poly.entity_id
_entity_poly.type
_entity_poly.pdbx_seq_one_letter_code
_entity_poly.pdbx_strand_id
1 'polypeptide(L)'
;MNKRIVIGLLVFVAGCSGPQRLVNVDALSAEEAGMIAEERFTIALNGCLDRSETCGFRLDPGSKTDTVKVDQVKHQIHAELNDAFGQQAFREETINKFEQVVRRALGEAFQDYDLKMSAMGIPLKDLVPNVYRSGDRDVSRMPASPDEKARLTTDLSKLWRADAQLSGRHIAIWPSHGWYYETRLDRWEWQRARLFQTVEDLFPMSFVVPYLMPMLEGAGAYVHIPRERDVQTHEVVVDFDSEKAESNRYLEIGEKDFAWKKAEKPGYRHFESLGAVNPFEEGTYRVSTTDTVSSAMVSWNPDFAATGRYAVYVAFGKEEEATRDARYTVHHLGGATTISVNQQMAGGTWVYLGHFDFMKGSRPESGRVELSNVSSDPGKIISADVVRFGGGMGSVERGGMTSGRPRFTEGARYYMQFAGMPDALVYNVTEDLNDYVDDYRGRAEWVNYLVGAPFGPNKNRDQVGLNVPVDLSLAFHTDAGITQNERTIGTLMIYSSTGAVGDKTFPDGQSRVANRDLGDIMQTTIVDDLRAKYDPNWNRRAIWDRDYSEAVRPNVPGVLLELLSHQNFADMKFGLDPRFRFDVARSVYKSMAYFLADQHGYEPVIQPLPVSHLRTEWIDSGKLKVSWEAVMDPLESSAAPDAYVVYVARDEGSYAPGQWVRENHFVLDEIEAGVVYRFRVAGVNAGGESMPSEEVAAGQPFGAQEGPTVMVIAGFDRISAPAVLEYGSFRGFADFEDEGVADGMDLSYVGRQYDFDSQSPWLDDDAPGHGASYSTQETQVLTGNTFNYPAIHGDAILASGYSFATSSDEAIEEGLVRLEAYPFVDLILGEEKTTTGPGMLTDFQALSPEMQKMLIDYSGAVIVTGAHVASDLAGPGASEEAKDFAEDRLSFTWRTDHAVEVGHTYGIGAFENLGEIWFNTDPTADIYRVESPDALEPAEGAQILLRYGDNNMSAMIGRSGTSGVVVAGFPFETVIGGRSVRIELMQSMLNYLSNN
;
A
#
# COMPACT_ATOMS: atom_id res chain seq x y z
N MET A 1 -76.09 -27.72 6.33
CA MET A 1 -75.26 -27.50 7.53
C MET A 1 -73.80 -27.55 7.08
N ASN A 2 -72.90 -26.60 7.28
CA ASN A 2 -72.86 -25.18 7.66
C ASN A 2 -71.34 -24.89 7.79
N LYS A 3 -70.67 -23.85 7.29
CA LYS A 3 -70.88 -22.82 6.28
C LYS A 3 -69.43 -22.46 5.85
N ARG A 4 -69.10 -22.59 4.56
CA ARG A 4 -67.88 -22.03 3.96
C ARG A 4 -68.09 -20.52 3.77
N ILE A 5 -67.11 -19.69 4.10
CA ILE A 5 -67.00 -18.34 3.56
C ILE A 5 -65.70 -18.30 2.76
N VAL A 6 -65.88 -18.09 1.46
CA VAL A 6 -64.87 -17.87 0.44
C VAL A 6 -64.58 -16.37 0.42
N ILE A 7 -63.32 -15.95 0.48
CA ILE A 7 -62.90 -14.62 0.03
C ILE A 7 -61.97 -14.86 -1.14
N GLY A 8 -62.44 -14.47 -2.32
CA GLY A 8 -61.80 -14.72 -3.60
C GLY A 8 -60.67 -13.74 -3.87
N LEU A 9 -59.59 -14.31 -4.42
CA LEU A 9 -58.60 -13.65 -5.25
C LEU A 9 -59.30 -12.84 -6.36
N LEU A 10 -58.95 -11.56 -6.50
CA LEU A 10 -59.32 -10.75 -7.65
C LEU A 10 -58.03 -10.35 -8.37
N VAL A 11 -57.69 -11.14 -9.38
CA VAL A 11 -56.73 -10.79 -10.42
C VAL A 11 -57.44 -9.82 -11.38
N PHE A 12 -56.89 -8.63 -11.56
CA PHE A 12 -57.24 -7.76 -12.69
C PHE A 12 -55.99 -7.54 -13.54
N VAL A 13 -56.02 -8.07 -14.76
CA VAL A 13 -55.12 -7.68 -15.85
C VAL A 13 -55.95 -7.08 -16.98
N ALA A 14 -55.41 -6.00 -17.53
CA ALA A 14 -55.73 -5.30 -18.78
C ALA A 14 -56.91 -4.29 -18.78
N GLY A 15 -56.51 -3.01 -18.88
CA GLY A 15 -56.86 -2.16 -20.01
C GLY A 15 -58.30 -1.66 -20.11
N CYS A 16 -58.57 -0.50 -19.54
CA CYS A 16 -59.51 0.50 -20.09
C CYS A 16 -59.25 1.85 -19.40
N SER A 17 -58.97 2.87 -20.19
CA SER A 17 -59.02 4.29 -19.84
C SER A 17 -60.43 4.68 -19.41
N GLY A 18 -60.74 4.57 -18.12
CA GLY A 18 -61.84 5.29 -17.49
C GLY A 18 -61.32 6.65 -17.00
N PRO A 19 -62.13 7.73 -17.00
CA PRO A 19 -61.68 9.01 -16.47
C PRO A 19 -61.35 8.80 -14.98
N GLN A 20 -60.08 8.99 -14.61
CA GLN A 20 -59.74 9.18 -13.20
C GLN A 20 -60.67 10.30 -12.71
N ARG A 21 -61.56 9.99 -11.76
CA ARG A 21 -62.26 11.04 -11.03
C ARG A 21 -61.16 11.92 -10.46
N LEU A 22 -61.06 13.15 -10.94
CA LEU A 22 -60.20 14.19 -10.37
C LEU A 22 -60.53 14.27 -8.88
N VAL A 23 -59.67 13.67 -8.06
CA VAL A 23 -59.76 13.77 -6.61
C VAL A 23 -59.31 15.19 -6.28
N ASN A 24 -60.27 16.05 -5.89
CA ASN A 24 -59.93 17.37 -5.40
C ASN A 24 -59.38 17.21 -3.98
N VAL A 25 -58.04 17.19 -3.88
CA VAL A 25 -57.35 16.94 -2.61
C VAL A 25 -57.61 18.04 -1.60
N ASP A 26 -57.88 19.27 -2.03
CA ASP A 26 -58.19 20.40 -1.14
C ASP A 26 -59.55 20.26 -0.45
N ALA A 27 -60.40 19.33 -0.93
CA ALA A 27 -61.69 19.01 -0.33
C ALA A 27 -61.64 17.81 0.64
N LEU A 28 -60.47 17.17 0.79
CA LEU A 28 -60.25 16.04 1.69
C LEU A 28 -59.74 16.50 3.06
N SER A 29 -59.91 15.66 4.08
CA SER A 29 -59.15 15.83 5.32
C SER A 29 -57.65 15.62 5.08
N ALA A 30 -56.81 16.24 5.92
CA ALA A 30 -55.37 16.09 5.81
C ALA A 30 -54.90 14.62 5.92
N GLU A 31 -55.61 13.81 6.69
CA GLU A 31 -55.36 12.37 6.83
C GLU A 31 -55.68 11.62 5.53
N GLU A 32 -56.81 11.90 4.89
CA GLU A 32 -57.17 11.32 3.59
C GLU A 32 -56.23 11.75 2.47
N ALA A 33 -55.86 13.04 2.42
CA ALA A 33 -54.87 13.55 1.48
C ALA A 33 -53.50 12.88 1.70
N GLY A 34 -53.09 12.72 2.96
CA GLY A 34 -51.88 12.01 3.37
C GLY A 34 -51.86 10.56 2.89
N MET A 35 -52.92 9.78 3.16
CA MET A 35 -53.02 8.38 2.75
C MET A 35 -52.93 8.22 1.22
N ILE A 36 -53.57 9.10 0.45
CA ILE A 36 -53.51 9.04 -1.02
C ILE A 36 -52.09 9.36 -1.51
N ALA A 37 -51.43 10.37 -0.93
CA ALA A 37 -50.06 10.71 -1.28
C ALA A 37 -49.10 9.56 -0.93
N GLU A 38 -49.24 8.97 0.25
CA GLU A 38 -48.43 7.83 0.72
C GLU A 38 -48.58 6.59 -0.17
N GLU A 39 -49.82 6.23 -0.54
CA GLU A 39 -50.10 5.11 -1.44
C GLU A 39 -49.42 5.33 -2.81
N ARG A 40 -49.59 6.52 -3.40
CA ARG A 40 -48.99 6.87 -4.69
C ARG A 40 -47.48 6.91 -4.63
N PHE A 41 -46.92 7.45 -3.56
CA PHE A 41 -45.47 7.46 -3.33
C PHE A 41 -44.92 6.04 -3.22
N THR A 42 -45.60 5.17 -2.45
CA THR A 42 -45.19 3.77 -2.28
C THR A 42 -45.24 3.00 -3.59
N ILE A 43 -46.23 3.26 -4.46
CA ILE A 43 -46.29 2.70 -5.81
C ILE A 43 -45.06 3.13 -6.65
N ALA A 44 -44.69 4.41 -6.59
CA ALA A 44 -43.51 4.92 -7.29
C ALA A 44 -42.22 4.23 -6.84
N LEU A 45 -42.03 4.14 -5.52
CA LEU A 45 -40.85 3.50 -4.93
C LEU A 45 -40.76 2.02 -5.28
N ASN A 46 -41.86 1.27 -5.13
CA ASN A 46 -41.91 -0.16 -5.49
C ASN A 46 -41.65 -0.37 -6.98
N GLY A 47 -42.15 0.53 -7.85
CA GLY A 47 -41.86 0.48 -9.28
C GLY A 47 -40.36 0.56 -9.60
N CYS A 48 -39.60 1.33 -8.81
CA CYS A 48 -38.15 1.43 -8.94
C CYS A 48 -37.38 0.27 -8.30
N LEU A 49 -37.90 -0.31 -7.21
CA LEU A 49 -37.34 -1.52 -6.60
C LEU A 49 -37.52 -2.76 -7.50
N ASP A 50 -38.68 -2.89 -8.12
CA ASP A 50 -39.01 -4.04 -8.99
C ASP A 50 -38.24 -4.00 -10.32
N ARG A 51 -38.04 -2.80 -10.87
CA ARG A 51 -37.38 -2.59 -12.16
C ARG A 51 -36.50 -1.34 -12.10
N SER A 52 -35.18 -1.55 -12.11
CA SER A 52 -34.19 -0.46 -12.13
C SER A 52 -34.37 0.50 -13.32
N GLU A 53 -34.87 0.01 -14.45
CA GLU A 53 -35.23 0.80 -15.64
C GLU A 53 -36.25 1.91 -15.34
N THR A 54 -37.15 1.70 -14.38
CA THR A 54 -38.17 2.69 -13.98
C THR A 54 -37.52 3.98 -13.46
N CYS A 55 -36.47 3.84 -12.66
CA CYS A 55 -35.72 4.96 -12.09
C CYS A 55 -34.43 5.30 -12.85
N GLY A 56 -33.97 4.40 -13.72
CA GLY A 56 -32.67 4.51 -14.39
C GLY A 56 -31.46 4.26 -13.47
N PHE A 57 -31.68 3.71 -12.27
CA PHE A 57 -30.66 3.26 -11.32
C PHE A 57 -31.25 2.20 -10.39
N ARG A 58 -30.39 1.45 -9.70
CA ARG A 58 -30.81 0.40 -8.76
C ARG A 58 -30.93 0.97 -7.35
N LEU A 59 -32.06 0.74 -6.71
CA LEU A 59 -32.28 1.04 -5.30
C LEU A 59 -31.85 -0.11 -4.40
N ASP A 60 -31.43 0.21 -3.18
CA ASP A 60 -31.24 -0.77 -2.12
C ASP A 60 -32.56 -1.50 -1.84
N PRO A 61 -32.59 -2.85 -1.81
CA PRO A 61 -33.82 -3.63 -1.59
C PRO A 61 -34.54 -3.32 -0.28
N GLY A 62 -33.84 -2.78 0.71
CA GLY A 62 -34.38 -2.32 1.98
C GLY A 62 -35.05 -0.95 1.92
N SER A 63 -34.97 -0.22 0.80
CA SER A 63 -35.55 1.14 0.64
C SER A 63 -37.06 1.14 0.83
N LYS A 64 -37.57 2.04 1.68
CA LYS A 64 -39.00 2.18 2.00
C LYS A 64 -39.36 3.64 2.24
N THR A 65 -40.63 3.96 1.99
CA THR A 65 -41.25 5.19 2.49
C THR A 65 -41.41 5.04 4.01
N ASP A 66 -40.90 6.00 4.78
CA ASP A 66 -41.08 6.03 6.23
C ASP A 66 -42.31 6.84 6.61
N THR A 67 -42.45 8.06 6.07
CA THR A 67 -43.60 8.92 6.36
C THR A 67 -43.89 9.86 5.19
N VAL A 68 -45.17 10.07 4.87
CA VAL A 68 -45.62 11.12 3.93
C VAL A 68 -46.62 12.04 4.63
N LYS A 69 -46.36 13.34 4.59
CA LYS A 69 -47.24 14.38 5.15
C LYS A 69 -47.62 15.38 4.08
N VAL A 70 -48.90 15.73 4.03
CA VAL A 70 -49.45 16.74 3.12
C VAL A 70 -49.87 17.96 3.92
N ASP A 71 -49.28 19.10 3.61
CA ASP A 71 -49.71 20.42 4.08
C ASP A 71 -50.54 21.07 2.97
N GLN A 72 -51.86 20.89 3.04
CA GLN A 72 -52.81 21.45 2.07
C GLN A 72 -52.86 22.99 2.10
N VAL A 73 -52.45 23.63 3.20
CA VAL A 73 -52.46 25.10 3.30
C VAL A 73 -51.27 25.71 2.58
N LYS A 74 -50.09 25.09 2.73
CA LYS A 74 -48.86 25.52 2.04
C LYS A 74 -48.68 24.91 0.66
N HIS A 75 -49.57 23.99 0.27
CA HIS A 75 -49.45 23.17 -0.93
C HIS A 75 -48.08 22.45 -0.95
N GLN A 76 -47.77 21.72 0.13
CA GLN A 76 -46.50 20.99 0.27
C GLN A 76 -46.72 19.52 0.60
N ILE A 77 -45.88 18.66 0.04
CA ILE A 77 -45.74 17.25 0.39
C ILE A 77 -44.35 17.05 0.97
N HIS A 78 -44.26 16.48 2.16
CA HIS A 78 -43.00 16.09 2.79
C HIS A 78 -42.97 14.57 2.88
N ALA A 79 -42.02 13.94 2.20
CA ALA A 79 -41.81 12.51 2.20
C ALA A 79 -40.44 12.17 2.81
N GLU A 80 -40.44 11.42 3.91
CA GLU A 80 -39.24 10.85 4.52
C GLU A 80 -39.07 9.41 4.06
N LEU A 81 -37.86 9.09 3.62
CA LEU A 81 -37.43 7.74 3.24
C LEU A 81 -36.51 7.18 4.31
N ASN A 82 -36.53 5.86 4.44
CA ASN A 82 -35.72 5.19 5.45
C ASN A 82 -34.20 5.26 5.14
N ASP A 83 -33.40 4.91 6.14
CA ASP A 83 -31.93 4.91 6.04
C ASP A 83 -31.41 4.12 4.83
N ALA A 84 -31.98 2.94 4.53
CA ALA A 84 -31.54 2.12 3.40
C ALA A 84 -31.62 2.88 2.06
N PHE A 85 -32.61 3.76 1.90
CA PHE A 85 -32.66 4.66 0.74
C PHE A 85 -31.52 5.69 0.78
N GLY A 86 -31.35 6.38 1.91
CA GLY A 86 -30.39 7.48 2.10
C GLY A 86 -28.90 7.07 2.08
N GLN A 87 -28.62 5.81 2.38
CA GLN A 87 -27.27 5.22 2.46
C GLN A 87 -26.72 4.78 1.09
N GLN A 88 -27.24 5.34 0.00
CA GLN A 88 -26.78 5.11 -1.36
C GLN A 88 -26.04 6.34 -1.90
N ALA A 89 -25.17 6.12 -2.89
CA ALA A 89 -24.54 7.21 -3.63
C ALA A 89 -25.57 7.85 -4.58
N PHE A 90 -25.99 9.08 -4.27
CA PHE A 90 -26.89 9.85 -5.11
C PHE A 90 -26.12 10.84 -5.98
N ARG A 91 -26.67 11.11 -7.16
CA ARG A 91 -26.27 12.21 -8.06
C ARG A 91 -27.52 13.02 -8.38
N GLU A 92 -27.35 14.27 -8.78
CA GLU A 92 -28.48 15.15 -9.12
C GLU A 92 -29.39 14.49 -10.18
N GLU A 93 -28.80 13.79 -11.16
CA GLU A 93 -29.55 13.05 -12.18
C GLU A 93 -30.44 11.94 -11.60
N THR A 94 -29.92 11.12 -10.68
CA THR A 94 -30.67 9.99 -10.10
C THR A 94 -31.80 10.50 -9.20
N ILE A 95 -31.55 11.56 -8.42
CA ILE A 95 -32.58 12.22 -7.61
C ILE A 95 -33.68 12.81 -8.50
N ASN A 96 -33.31 13.56 -9.54
CA ASN A 96 -34.28 14.17 -10.46
C ASN A 96 -35.13 13.12 -11.17
N LYS A 97 -34.53 11.99 -11.58
CA LYS A 97 -35.27 10.85 -12.16
C LYS A 97 -36.27 10.26 -11.17
N PHE A 98 -35.84 10.01 -9.94
CA PHE A 98 -36.73 9.50 -8.88
C PHE A 98 -37.88 10.49 -8.59
N GLU A 99 -37.58 11.78 -8.48
CA GLU A 99 -38.59 12.82 -8.28
C GLU A 99 -39.62 12.83 -9.42
N GLN A 100 -39.20 12.69 -10.67
CA GLN A 100 -40.11 12.60 -11.81
C GLN A 100 -41.03 11.37 -11.73
N VAL A 101 -40.51 10.22 -11.31
CA VAL A 101 -41.32 9.01 -11.13
C VAL A 101 -42.36 9.24 -10.03
N VAL A 102 -41.96 9.82 -8.90
CA VAL A 102 -42.86 10.17 -7.79
C VAL A 102 -43.92 11.18 -8.24
N ARG A 103 -43.54 12.27 -8.94
CA ARG A 103 -44.48 13.28 -9.44
C ARG A 103 -45.51 12.69 -10.42
N ARG A 104 -45.09 11.76 -11.30
CA ARG A 104 -46.02 11.05 -12.19
C ARG A 104 -47.00 10.18 -11.42
N ALA A 105 -46.54 9.49 -10.37
CA ALA A 105 -47.41 8.67 -9.52
C ALA A 105 -48.38 9.53 -8.69
N LEU A 106 -47.93 10.68 -8.17
CA LEU A 106 -48.75 11.66 -7.47
C LEU A 106 -49.85 12.25 -8.39
N GLY A 107 -49.58 12.41 -9.69
CA GLY A 107 -50.57 12.77 -10.71
C GLY A 107 -51.18 14.17 -10.56
N GLU A 108 -52.21 14.47 -11.38
CA GLU A 108 -52.84 15.82 -11.44
C GLU A 108 -53.37 16.32 -10.09
N ALA A 109 -53.76 15.40 -9.19
CA ALA A 109 -54.30 15.72 -7.88
C ALA A 109 -53.33 16.53 -6.99
N PHE A 110 -52.02 16.35 -7.17
CA PHE A 110 -50.98 17.05 -6.40
C PHE A 110 -50.04 17.87 -7.29
N GLN A 111 -50.44 18.18 -8.53
CA GLN A 111 -49.56 18.82 -9.50
C GLN A 111 -49.06 20.20 -9.04
N ASP A 112 -49.88 20.93 -8.29
CA ASP A 112 -49.57 22.26 -7.76
C ASP A 112 -48.89 22.21 -6.37
N TYR A 113 -48.59 21.02 -5.85
CA TYR A 113 -47.93 20.85 -4.56
C TYR A 113 -46.40 20.77 -4.74
N ASP A 114 -45.67 21.48 -3.90
CA ASP A 114 -44.21 21.40 -3.79
C ASP A 114 -43.82 20.11 -3.06
N LEU A 115 -43.02 19.26 -3.72
CA LEU A 115 -42.60 17.96 -3.22
C LEU A 115 -41.21 18.09 -2.59
N LYS A 116 -41.13 17.79 -1.30
CA LYS A 116 -39.88 17.75 -0.54
C LYS A 116 -39.64 16.32 -0.09
N MET A 117 -38.49 15.80 -0.49
CA MET A 117 -38.06 14.44 -0.14
C MET A 117 -36.79 14.53 0.69
N SER A 118 -36.73 13.74 1.75
CA SER A 118 -35.58 13.59 2.63
C SER A 118 -35.37 12.13 3.00
N ALA A 119 -34.15 11.81 3.40
CA ALA A 119 -33.79 10.56 4.02
C ALA A 119 -32.77 10.84 5.12
N MET A 120 -32.83 10.10 6.23
CA MET A 120 -31.98 10.33 7.41
C MET A 120 -32.11 11.77 7.96
N GLY A 121 -33.27 12.41 7.75
CA GLY A 121 -33.51 13.81 8.10
C GLY A 121 -32.75 14.83 7.27
N ILE A 122 -32.16 14.43 6.14
CA ILE A 122 -31.41 15.27 5.20
C ILE A 122 -32.19 15.35 3.87
N PRO A 123 -32.40 16.55 3.28
CA PRO A 123 -32.99 16.66 1.95
C PRO A 123 -32.19 15.84 0.92
N LEU A 124 -32.85 15.14 0.00
CA LEU A 124 -32.15 14.22 -0.92
C LEU A 124 -31.03 14.90 -1.73
N LYS A 125 -31.26 16.13 -2.18
CA LYS A 125 -30.23 16.93 -2.88
C LYS A 125 -28.97 17.17 -2.06
N ASP A 126 -29.11 17.21 -0.73
CA ASP A 126 -28.01 17.45 0.20
C ASP A 126 -27.25 16.13 0.50
N LEU A 127 -27.74 14.98 0.03
CA LEU A 127 -26.98 13.73 -0.01
C LEU A 127 -26.01 13.67 -1.20
N VAL A 128 -25.95 14.69 -2.06
CA VAL A 128 -24.93 14.77 -3.11
C VAL A 128 -23.69 15.49 -2.56
N PRO A 129 -22.50 14.84 -2.58
CA PRO A 129 -21.25 15.49 -2.19
C PRO A 129 -20.95 16.73 -3.01
N ASN A 130 -20.27 17.71 -2.42
CA ASN A 130 -19.92 18.96 -3.11
C ASN A 130 -19.19 18.75 -4.45
N VAL A 131 -18.26 17.78 -4.51
CA VAL A 131 -17.52 17.38 -5.73
C VAL A 131 -18.44 17.01 -6.91
N TYR A 132 -19.65 16.52 -6.63
CA TYR A 132 -20.59 16.05 -7.66
C TYR A 132 -21.78 16.99 -7.90
N ARG A 133 -21.78 18.19 -7.32
CA ARG A 133 -22.84 19.19 -7.53
C ARG A 133 -22.56 20.03 -8.77
N SER A 134 -23.60 20.32 -9.54
CA SER A 134 -23.49 21.25 -10.68
C SER A 134 -23.71 22.71 -10.27
N GLY A 135 -24.38 22.95 -9.13
CA GLY A 135 -24.69 24.27 -8.59
C GLY A 135 -23.77 24.71 -7.45
N ASP A 136 -24.30 25.57 -6.58
CA ASP A 136 -23.54 26.12 -5.45
C ASP A 136 -23.13 25.01 -4.46
N ARG A 137 -21.87 25.08 -4.02
CA ARG A 137 -21.33 24.22 -2.96
C ARG A 137 -22.00 24.54 -1.61
N ASP A 138 -22.21 23.51 -0.81
CA ASP A 138 -22.61 23.68 0.59
C ASP A 138 -21.38 24.06 1.43
N VAL A 139 -21.21 25.36 1.65
CA VAL A 139 -20.11 25.94 2.42
C VAL A 139 -20.08 25.47 3.87
N SER A 140 -21.19 24.94 4.40
CA SER A 140 -21.21 24.41 5.77
C SER A 140 -20.37 23.13 5.91
N ARG A 141 -20.06 22.44 4.80
CA ARG A 141 -19.24 21.22 4.79
C ARG A 141 -17.75 21.50 4.58
N MET A 142 -17.36 22.76 4.47
CA MET A 142 -15.98 23.16 4.28
C MET A 142 -15.34 23.57 5.62
N PRO A 143 -14.02 23.43 5.80
CA PRO A 143 -13.34 23.87 7.00
C PRO A 143 -13.42 25.39 7.15
N ALA A 144 -13.38 25.90 8.38
CA ALA A 144 -13.41 27.33 8.63
C ALA A 144 -12.16 28.07 8.11
N SER A 145 -11.00 27.38 8.08
CA SER A 145 -9.69 27.91 7.69
C SER A 145 -9.03 27.05 6.60
N PRO A 146 -9.44 27.16 5.33
CA PRO A 146 -8.94 26.28 4.26
C PRO A 146 -7.46 26.51 3.87
N ASP A 147 -6.85 27.63 4.27
CA ASP A 147 -5.52 28.04 3.78
C ASP A 147 -4.34 27.70 4.72
N GLU A 148 -4.59 27.07 5.88
CA GLU A 148 -3.51 26.75 6.82
C GLU A 148 -2.63 25.61 6.25
N LYS A 149 -1.41 25.95 5.82
CA LYS A 149 -0.37 25.00 5.39
C LYS A 149 0.76 25.02 6.40
N ALA A 150 0.79 24.03 7.30
CA ALA A 150 1.88 23.85 8.25
C ALA A 150 2.52 22.48 7.99
N ARG A 151 3.79 22.45 7.61
CA ARG A 151 4.53 21.20 7.40
C ARG A 151 5.17 20.77 8.71
N LEU A 152 4.97 19.51 9.11
CA LEU A 152 5.76 18.91 10.20
C LEU A 152 7.19 18.62 9.74
N THR A 153 7.35 18.06 8.55
CA THR A 153 8.66 17.80 7.93
C THR A 153 8.73 18.35 6.51
N THR A 154 9.93 18.69 6.05
CA THR A 154 10.21 19.03 4.64
C THR A 154 11.56 18.45 4.26
N ASP A 155 11.56 17.53 3.30
CA ASP A 155 12.79 16.97 2.74
C ASP A 155 13.45 18.01 1.83
N LEU A 156 14.54 18.61 2.31
CA LEU A 156 15.30 19.63 1.58
C LEU A 156 16.16 19.02 0.47
N SER A 157 16.30 17.70 0.43
CA SER A 157 16.95 16.95 -0.64
C SER A 157 15.97 16.55 -1.76
N LYS A 158 14.64 16.74 -1.57
CA LYS A 158 13.59 16.47 -2.58
C LYS A 158 12.69 17.68 -2.82
N LEU A 159 13.28 18.77 -3.29
CA LEU A 159 12.59 20.07 -3.42
C LEU A 159 11.35 20.05 -4.31
N TRP A 160 11.25 19.15 -5.29
CA TRP A 160 10.05 19.02 -6.14
C TRP A 160 8.80 18.56 -5.37
N ARG A 161 8.96 17.83 -4.25
CA ARG A 161 7.81 17.45 -3.39
C ARG A 161 7.31 18.61 -2.54
N ALA A 162 8.13 19.64 -2.34
CA ALA A 162 7.73 20.79 -1.53
C ALA A 162 6.51 21.50 -2.11
N ASP A 163 6.33 21.48 -3.44
CA ASP A 163 5.20 22.12 -4.11
C ASP A 163 4.10 21.14 -4.55
N ALA A 164 4.20 19.86 -4.17
CA ALA A 164 3.20 18.85 -4.46
C ALA A 164 1.85 19.21 -3.82
N GLN A 165 0.75 18.75 -4.42
CA GLN A 165 -0.58 19.21 -4.08
C GLN A 165 -0.98 18.98 -2.61
N LEU A 166 -0.59 17.86 -1.99
CA LEU A 166 -0.88 17.56 -0.59
C LEU A 166 0.20 18.08 0.37
N SER A 167 1.15 18.88 -0.11
CA SER A 167 2.20 19.49 0.71
C SER A 167 1.63 20.34 1.85
N GLY A 168 1.99 19.98 3.08
CA GLY A 168 1.48 20.62 4.30
C GLY A 168 0.14 20.09 4.79
N ARG A 169 -0.39 19.02 4.17
CA ARG A 169 -1.55 18.28 4.65
C ARG A 169 -1.13 17.15 5.57
N HIS A 170 -1.96 16.88 6.57
CA HIS A 170 -1.76 15.83 7.57
C HIS A 170 -2.91 14.84 7.52
N ILE A 171 -2.60 13.58 7.27
CA ILE A 171 -3.61 12.53 7.11
C ILE A 171 -3.35 11.45 8.15
N ALA A 172 -4.36 11.15 8.97
CA ALA A 172 -4.28 10.06 9.93
C ALA A 172 -4.86 8.78 9.34
N ILE A 173 -4.09 7.69 9.32
CA ILE A 173 -4.53 6.39 8.81
C ILE A 173 -4.20 5.34 9.84
N TRP A 174 -5.12 4.41 10.07
CA TRP A 174 -4.81 3.20 10.81
C TRP A 174 -5.34 1.96 10.07
N PRO A 175 -4.45 0.98 9.80
CA PRO A 175 -4.81 -0.31 9.23
C PRO A 175 -5.30 -1.24 10.33
N SER A 176 -6.62 -1.41 10.38
CA SER A 176 -7.38 -2.29 11.26
C SER A 176 -6.73 -2.61 12.62
N HIS A 177 -6.83 -3.85 13.10
CA HIS A 177 -6.56 -4.32 14.45
C HIS A 177 -5.07 -4.62 14.65
N GLY A 178 -4.72 -5.65 15.42
CA GLY A 178 -3.34 -5.94 15.78
C GLY A 178 -3.26 -6.87 16.98
N TRP A 179 -2.09 -7.47 17.18
CA TRP A 179 -1.84 -8.39 18.28
C TRP A 179 -2.06 -7.68 19.62
N TYR A 180 -2.94 -8.25 20.46
CA TYR A 180 -3.37 -7.62 21.70
C TYR A 180 -3.48 -8.62 22.85
N TYR A 181 -3.54 -8.11 24.08
CA TYR A 181 -3.67 -8.88 25.31
C TYR A 181 -5.14 -9.01 25.72
N GLU A 182 -5.71 -10.22 25.70
CA GLU A 182 -7.05 -10.48 26.22
C GLU A 182 -6.97 -10.83 27.71
N THR A 183 -7.21 -9.80 28.53
CA THR A 183 -7.15 -9.87 29.99
C THR A 183 -7.98 -11.00 30.59
N ARG A 184 -9.12 -11.39 30.00
CA ARG A 184 -9.97 -12.46 30.53
C ARG A 184 -9.41 -13.86 30.26
N LEU A 185 -8.62 -14.01 29.20
CA LEU A 185 -7.99 -15.27 28.81
C LEU A 185 -6.53 -15.35 29.28
N ASP A 186 -5.98 -14.24 29.80
CA ASP A 186 -4.59 -14.13 30.29
C ASP A 186 -3.58 -14.52 29.20
N ARG A 187 -3.84 -14.07 27.96
CA ARG A 187 -3.01 -14.37 26.80
C ARG A 187 -2.97 -13.23 25.79
N TRP A 188 -1.92 -13.21 25.00
CA TRP A 188 -1.88 -12.43 23.76
C TRP A 188 -2.55 -13.21 22.62
N GLU A 189 -3.31 -12.51 21.77
CA GLU A 189 -4.01 -13.10 20.63
C GLU A 189 -4.24 -12.09 19.49
N TRP A 190 -4.63 -12.61 18.32
CA TRP A 190 -5.18 -11.81 17.24
C TRP A 190 -6.64 -11.51 17.52
N GLN A 191 -7.14 -10.42 16.96
CA GLN A 191 -8.56 -10.14 17.02
C GLN A 191 -9.39 -11.03 16.11
N ARG A 192 -8.86 -11.39 14.93
CA ARG A 192 -9.56 -12.21 13.95
C ARG A 192 -8.86 -13.56 13.74
N ALA A 193 -9.64 -14.51 13.22
CA ALA A 193 -9.13 -15.82 12.84
C ALA A 193 -8.12 -15.77 11.69
N ARG A 194 -7.24 -16.78 11.67
CA ARG A 194 -6.32 -17.06 10.56
C ARG A 194 -7.08 -17.75 9.44
N LEU A 195 -7.25 -17.06 8.33
CA LEU A 195 -8.04 -17.52 7.19
C LEU A 195 -7.33 -17.22 5.90
N PHE A 196 -7.38 -18.17 4.96
CA PHE A 196 -6.86 -17.99 3.60
C PHE A 196 -5.43 -17.45 3.60
N GLN A 197 -4.58 -18.08 4.41
CA GLN A 197 -3.16 -17.74 4.60
C GLN A 197 -2.88 -16.36 5.17
N THR A 198 -3.90 -15.64 5.66
CA THR A 198 -3.74 -14.32 6.28
C THR A 198 -4.51 -14.19 7.61
N VAL A 199 -4.37 -13.02 8.24
CA VAL A 199 -5.19 -12.57 9.38
C VAL A 199 -5.52 -11.10 9.17
N GLU A 200 -6.75 -10.72 9.47
CA GLU A 200 -7.22 -9.36 9.23
C GLU A 200 -6.42 -8.30 9.99
N ASP A 201 -5.87 -8.62 11.15
CA ASP A 201 -5.01 -7.74 11.95
C ASP A 201 -3.73 -7.26 11.21
N LEU A 202 -3.27 -8.04 10.22
CA LEU A 202 -2.12 -7.74 9.35
C LEU A 202 -2.53 -7.42 7.90
N PHE A 203 -3.68 -7.90 7.45
CA PHE A 203 -4.06 -7.83 6.05
C PHE A 203 -4.19 -6.38 5.51
N PRO A 204 -4.89 -5.43 6.16
CA PRO A 204 -4.91 -4.02 5.77
C PRO A 204 -3.53 -3.34 5.81
N MET A 205 -2.58 -3.80 6.64
CA MET A 205 -1.20 -3.28 6.61
C MET A 205 -0.56 -3.50 5.24
N SER A 206 -0.87 -4.60 4.56
CA SER A 206 -0.37 -4.92 3.21
C SER A 206 -0.93 -4.02 2.10
N PHE A 207 -1.97 -3.22 2.37
CA PHE A 207 -2.44 -2.15 1.48
C PHE A 207 -1.84 -0.80 1.89
N VAL A 208 -1.77 -0.55 3.19
CA VAL A 208 -1.45 0.77 3.74
C VAL A 208 0.04 1.06 3.67
N VAL A 209 0.88 0.16 4.18
CA VAL A 209 2.33 0.40 4.34
C VAL A 209 3.08 0.40 3.00
N PRO A 210 2.91 -0.59 2.10
CA PRO A 210 3.67 -0.63 0.85
C PRO A 210 3.12 0.30 -0.25
N TYR A 211 1.83 0.67 -0.21
CA TYR A 211 1.19 1.42 -1.31
C TYR A 211 0.59 2.76 -0.87
N LEU A 212 -0.44 2.76 -0.02
CA LEU A 212 -1.21 3.98 0.25
C LEU A 212 -0.37 5.07 0.92
N MET A 213 0.44 4.70 1.92
CA MET A 213 1.32 5.65 2.61
C MET A 213 2.36 6.25 1.64
N PRO A 214 3.14 5.45 0.88
CA PRO A 214 4.05 5.99 -0.14
C PRO A 214 3.38 6.90 -1.17
N MET A 215 2.15 6.61 -1.60
CA MET A 215 1.43 7.47 -2.55
C MET A 215 1.05 8.82 -1.94
N LEU A 216 0.58 8.84 -0.69
CA LEU A 216 0.25 10.09 0.01
C LEU A 216 1.49 10.93 0.32
N GLU A 217 2.58 10.28 0.75
CA GLU A 217 3.87 10.93 1.01
C GLU A 217 4.56 11.41 -0.28
N GLY A 218 4.39 10.68 -1.40
CA GLY A 218 4.79 11.09 -2.74
C GLY A 218 4.05 12.33 -3.23
N ALA A 219 2.77 12.47 -2.85
CA ALA A 219 1.94 13.65 -3.07
C ALA A 219 2.20 14.81 -2.08
N GLY A 220 3.12 14.64 -1.13
CA GLY A 220 3.57 15.68 -0.19
C GLY A 220 2.85 15.70 1.17
N ALA A 221 1.88 14.82 1.41
CA ALA A 221 1.23 14.71 2.71
C ALA A 221 2.18 14.13 3.77
N TYR A 222 1.96 14.49 5.04
CA TYR A 222 2.53 13.74 6.15
C TYR A 222 1.49 12.75 6.69
N VAL A 223 1.78 11.47 6.60
CA VAL A 223 0.88 10.41 7.08
C VAL A 223 1.20 10.03 8.51
N HIS A 224 0.21 10.14 9.39
CA HIS A 224 0.27 9.69 10.77
C HIS A 224 -0.35 8.31 10.89
N ILE A 225 0.30 7.41 11.63
CA ILE A 225 -0.18 6.05 11.90
C ILE A 225 0.02 5.72 13.39
N PRO A 226 -0.99 5.21 14.10
CA PRO A 226 -0.87 4.85 15.52
C PRO A 226 -0.40 3.41 15.72
N ARG A 227 0.31 2.83 14.74
CA ARG A 227 0.97 1.51 14.77
C ARG A 227 2.38 1.68 14.19
N GLU A 228 3.31 0.78 14.53
CA GLU A 228 4.65 0.84 13.95
C GLU A 228 4.60 0.47 12.46
N ARG A 229 5.23 1.29 11.62
CA ARG A 229 5.25 1.13 10.16
C ARG A 229 6.52 0.45 9.66
N ASP A 230 7.57 0.42 10.46
CA ASP A 230 8.84 -0.21 10.11
C ASP A 230 8.85 -1.68 10.53
N VAL A 231 9.13 -2.55 9.57
CA VAL A 231 9.18 -4.00 9.75
C VAL A 231 10.53 -4.49 10.27
N GLN A 232 11.54 -3.60 10.28
CA GLN A 232 12.85 -3.90 10.82
C GLN A 232 12.78 -4.21 12.32
N THR A 233 13.09 -5.46 12.68
CA THR A 233 12.99 -5.97 14.06
C THR A 233 14.15 -5.53 14.95
N HIS A 234 15.26 -5.08 14.37
CA HIS A 234 16.35 -4.45 15.10
C HIS A 234 16.02 -2.99 15.39
N GLU A 235 16.10 -2.59 16.66
CA GLU A 235 15.97 -1.19 17.08
C GLU A 235 17.27 -0.69 17.70
N VAL A 236 17.62 0.55 17.36
CA VAL A 236 18.68 1.30 18.04
C VAL A 236 18.13 2.64 18.49
N VAL A 237 18.13 2.87 19.80
CA VAL A 237 17.79 4.18 20.39
C VAL A 237 19.08 4.85 20.85
N VAL A 238 19.30 6.09 20.44
CA VAL A 238 20.44 6.91 20.86
C VAL A 238 19.88 8.13 21.59
N ASP A 239 20.16 8.19 22.89
CA ASP A 239 19.62 9.17 23.84
C ASP A 239 20.74 9.68 24.75
N PHE A 240 20.73 10.98 25.07
CA PHE A 240 21.67 11.61 25.99
C PHE A 240 21.59 11.04 27.41
N ASP A 241 20.37 10.68 27.87
CA ASP A 241 20.14 10.23 29.25
C ASP A 241 20.62 8.81 29.54
N SER A 242 20.89 8.03 28.50
CA SER A 242 21.46 6.69 28.65
C SER A 242 22.83 6.78 29.37
N GLU A 243 22.93 6.16 30.56
CA GLU A 243 23.96 6.43 31.58
C GLU A 243 25.42 6.40 31.05
N LYS A 244 25.96 7.52 30.56
CA LYS A 244 27.39 7.73 30.22
C LYS A 244 28.04 6.64 29.33
N ALA A 245 27.27 5.79 28.66
CA ALA A 245 27.75 4.55 28.05
C ALA A 245 28.17 4.80 26.60
N GLU A 246 29.49 4.88 26.40
CA GLU A 246 30.22 5.03 25.13
C GLU A 246 30.21 6.45 24.55
N SER A 247 31.23 7.23 24.92
CA SER A 247 31.41 8.68 24.65
C SER A 247 31.32 9.14 23.19
N ASN A 248 31.15 8.23 22.24
CA ASN A 248 31.09 8.54 20.81
C ASN A 248 29.68 8.35 20.21
N ARG A 249 28.69 7.84 20.96
CA ARG A 249 27.32 7.61 20.46
C ARG A 249 26.46 8.89 20.46
N TYR A 250 26.69 9.80 21.38
CA TYR A 250 26.04 11.11 21.44
C TYR A 250 27.08 12.21 21.60
N LEU A 251 27.05 13.24 20.76
CA LEU A 251 28.02 14.33 20.76
C LEU A 251 27.33 15.69 20.67
N GLU A 252 27.77 16.64 21.50
CA GLU A 252 27.39 18.05 21.43
C GLU A 252 28.61 18.91 21.11
N ILE A 253 28.48 19.80 20.14
CA ILE A 253 29.47 20.84 19.84
C ILE A 253 28.73 22.18 19.83
N GLY A 254 29.31 23.21 20.41
CA GLY A 254 28.71 24.53 20.36
C GLY A 254 29.66 25.62 20.82
N GLU A 255 29.60 26.76 20.13
CA GLU A 255 30.21 27.99 20.62
C GLU A 255 29.58 28.38 21.97
N LYS A 256 30.32 29.14 22.79
CA LYS A 256 29.91 29.45 24.17
C LYS A 256 28.48 30.03 24.28
N ASP A 257 28.10 30.88 23.34
CA ASP A 257 26.80 31.57 23.35
C ASP A 257 25.65 30.68 22.82
N PHE A 258 25.98 29.63 22.07
CA PHE A 258 25.05 28.66 21.47
C PHE A 258 25.19 27.24 22.07
N ALA A 259 25.94 27.10 23.17
CA ALA A 259 26.16 25.82 23.80
C ALA A 259 24.83 25.21 24.25
N TRP A 260 24.62 23.93 23.93
CA TRP A 260 23.46 23.15 24.35
C TRP A 260 23.35 23.09 25.87
N LYS A 261 22.13 23.27 26.37
CA LYS A 261 21.82 23.29 27.80
C LYS A 261 20.67 22.34 28.08
N LYS A 262 20.65 21.78 29.29
CA LYS A 262 19.52 20.95 29.73
C LYS A 262 18.28 21.84 29.84
N ALA A 263 17.17 21.38 29.29
CA ALA A 263 15.88 22.05 29.40
C ALA A 263 15.24 21.88 30.79
N GLU A 264 14.21 22.67 31.09
CA GLU A 264 13.51 22.61 32.39
C GLU A 264 12.43 21.54 32.46
N LYS A 265 11.80 21.20 31.33
CA LYS A 265 10.73 20.19 31.24
C LYS A 265 11.34 18.80 31.04
N PRO A 266 10.62 17.71 31.37
CA PRO A 266 11.10 16.36 31.11
C PRO A 266 11.14 16.05 29.59
N GLY A 267 11.98 15.09 29.24
CA GLY A 267 12.15 14.53 27.89
C GLY A 267 12.04 13.02 27.89
N TYR A 268 12.50 12.40 26.81
CA TYR A 268 12.45 10.97 26.60
C TYR A 268 13.45 10.21 27.48
N ARG A 269 13.06 9.01 27.91
CA ARG A 269 13.95 7.99 28.44
C ARG A 269 13.60 6.63 27.84
N HIS A 270 14.63 5.90 27.42
CA HIS A 270 14.46 4.55 26.90
C HIS A 270 14.15 3.53 28.01
N PHE A 271 13.25 2.60 27.70
CA PHE A 271 12.91 1.44 28.52
C PHE A 271 12.97 0.18 27.66
N GLU A 272 13.71 -0.84 28.11
CA GLU A 272 13.68 -2.17 27.48
C GLU A 272 12.28 -2.79 27.61
N SER A 273 11.61 -2.52 28.72
CA SER A 273 10.26 -2.97 29.02
C SER A 273 9.46 -1.83 29.64
N LEU A 274 8.33 -1.47 29.02
CA LEU A 274 7.53 -0.30 29.32
C LEU A 274 6.28 -0.66 30.10
N GLY A 275 6.25 -0.25 31.38
CA GLY A 275 5.07 -0.33 32.24
C GLY A 275 4.13 0.88 32.08
N ALA A 276 3.35 1.18 33.12
CA ALA A 276 2.41 2.30 33.16
C ALA A 276 3.09 3.65 33.46
N VAL A 277 4.07 4.03 32.65
CA VAL A 277 4.75 5.34 32.68
C VAL A 277 4.77 5.94 31.28
N ASN A 278 4.81 7.28 31.18
CA ASN A 278 5.02 7.96 29.90
C ASN A 278 6.53 8.11 29.64
N PRO A 279 7.12 7.44 28.63
CA PRO A 279 8.56 7.51 28.43
C PRO A 279 9.08 8.91 28.11
N PHE A 280 8.22 9.83 27.64
CA PHE A 280 8.55 11.23 27.35
C PHE A 280 8.46 12.17 28.57
N GLU A 281 8.16 11.61 29.75
CA GLU A 281 8.15 12.34 31.02
C GLU A 281 9.24 11.88 32.00
N GLU A 282 10.07 10.91 31.59
CA GLU A 282 10.99 10.18 32.48
C GLU A 282 12.48 10.53 32.26
N GLY A 283 12.78 11.35 31.25
CA GLY A 283 14.13 11.78 30.90
C GLY A 283 14.28 13.28 30.74
N THR A 284 15.20 13.70 29.88
CA THR A 284 15.68 15.07 29.73
C THR A 284 16.09 15.34 28.29
N TYR A 285 15.88 16.58 27.85
CA TYR A 285 16.30 17.03 26.52
C TYR A 285 17.17 18.28 26.61
N ARG A 286 17.73 18.65 25.46
CA ARG A 286 18.70 19.73 25.29
C ARG A 286 18.08 20.85 24.47
N VAL A 287 18.41 22.09 24.82
CA VAL A 287 17.99 23.29 24.09
C VAL A 287 19.19 24.17 23.75
N SER A 288 19.09 24.83 22.60
CA SER A 288 19.99 25.88 22.15
C SER A 288 19.18 26.99 21.45
N THR A 289 19.87 27.94 20.86
CA THR A 289 19.29 29.04 20.08
C THR A 289 19.70 28.89 18.62
N THR A 290 18.76 29.13 17.71
CA THR A 290 19.00 29.07 16.28
C THR A 290 19.89 30.22 15.80
N ASP A 291 20.64 29.96 14.73
CA ASP A 291 21.52 30.91 14.06
C ASP A 291 21.43 30.71 12.54
N THR A 292 21.91 31.68 11.76
CA THR A 292 21.95 31.62 10.29
C THR A 292 23.10 30.78 9.74
N VAL A 293 24.08 30.47 10.60
CA VAL A 293 25.24 29.61 10.31
C VAL A 293 25.37 28.57 11.42
N SER A 294 26.07 27.46 11.15
CA SER A 294 26.21 26.40 12.14
C SER A 294 27.17 26.84 13.26
N SER A 295 26.62 27.22 14.40
CA SER A 295 27.36 27.61 15.61
C SER A 295 27.17 26.61 16.78
N ALA A 296 26.21 25.68 16.65
CA ALA A 296 26.03 24.53 17.54
C ALA A 296 25.40 23.33 16.82
N MET A 297 25.69 22.12 17.31
CA MET A 297 25.31 20.85 16.67
C MET A 297 25.19 19.71 17.69
N VAL A 298 24.26 18.79 17.45
CA VAL A 298 24.12 17.49 18.13
C VAL A 298 24.29 16.36 17.11
N SER A 299 24.92 15.26 17.49
CA SER A 299 25.07 14.07 16.66
C SER A 299 24.72 12.80 17.43
N TRP A 300 23.92 11.94 16.80
CA TRP A 300 23.55 10.60 17.27
C TRP A 300 24.15 9.54 16.35
N ASN A 301 25.08 8.74 16.89
CA ASN A 301 25.86 7.73 16.17
C ASN A 301 25.43 6.32 16.65
N PRO A 302 24.52 5.64 15.92
CA PRO A 302 24.09 4.28 16.25
C PRO A 302 25.19 3.23 16.01
N ASP A 303 24.98 2.05 16.59
CA ASP A 303 25.69 0.81 16.27
C ASP A 303 24.65 -0.22 15.80
N PHE A 304 24.62 -0.51 14.50
CA PHE A 304 23.58 -1.34 13.91
C PHE A 304 23.90 -2.83 14.04
N ALA A 305 22.95 -3.63 14.49
CA ALA A 305 23.10 -5.08 14.62
C ALA A 305 23.20 -5.82 13.27
N ALA A 306 22.56 -5.28 12.24
CA ALA A 306 22.51 -5.81 10.88
C ALA A 306 22.60 -4.70 9.84
N THR A 307 23.05 -5.05 8.63
CA THR A 307 22.88 -4.18 7.46
C THR A 307 21.42 -4.26 7.04
N GLY A 308 20.83 -3.14 6.68
CA GLY A 308 19.45 -3.14 6.19
C GLY A 308 18.84 -1.76 6.15
N ARG A 309 17.55 -1.75 5.83
CA ARG A 309 16.71 -0.56 5.80
C ARG A 309 16.11 -0.32 7.19
N TYR A 310 16.22 0.91 7.69
CA TYR A 310 15.69 1.33 9.00
C TYR A 310 14.89 2.62 8.83
N ALA A 311 13.71 2.68 9.44
CA ALA A 311 13.04 3.96 9.69
C ALA A 311 13.85 4.77 10.70
N VAL A 312 13.93 6.08 10.46
CA VAL A 312 14.55 7.03 11.39
C VAL A 312 13.48 7.91 11.98
N TYR A 313 13.39 7.91 13.31
CA TYR A 313 12.49 8.74 14.08
C TYR A 313 13.30 9.66 14.99
N VAL A 314 12.80 10.88 15.19
CA VAL A 314 13.34 11.83 16.16
C VAL A 314 12.27 12.23 17.15
N ALA A 315 12.70 12.61 18.35
CA ALA A 315 11.84 13.35 19.27
C ALA A 315 12.58 14.56 19.83
N PHE A 316 11.80 15.51 20.33
CA PHE A 316 12.28 16.77 20.88
C PHE A 316 11.28 17.30 21.90
N GLY A 317 11.76 18.09 22.86
CA GLY A 317 10.92 18.72 23.87
C GLY A 317 10.09 19.89 23.34
N LYS A 318 8.95 20.16 24.00
CA LYS A 318 7.99 21.21 23.64
C LYS A 318 8.35 22.58 24.24
N GLU A 319 8.62 23.56 23.38
CA GLU A 319 9.02 24.93 23.75
C GLU A 319 8.13 26.01 23.12
N GLU A 320 7.87 27.11 23.85
CA GLU A 320 6.92 28.16 23.43
C GLU A 320 7.41 29.01 22.25
N GLU A 321 8.73 29.14 22.08
CA GLU A 321 9.39 29.87 20.98
C GLU A 321 10.25 28.92 20.12
N ALA A 322 9.77 27.68 19.94
CA ALA A 322 10.46 26.68 19.13
C ALA A 322 10.57 27.11 17.66
N THR A 323 11.68 26.70 17.02
CA THR A 323 11.91 26.91 15.60
C THR A 323 10.94 26.09 14.74
N ARG A 324 10.66 26.59 13.54
CA ARG A 324 9.83 25.92 12.52
C ARG A 324 10.64 25.10 11.52
N ASP A 325 11.96 25.22 11.53
CA ASP A 325 12.84 24.63 10.53
C ASP A 325 14.12 24.03 11.12
N ALA A 326 13.98 23.26 12.20
CA ALA A 326 15.09 22.50 12.78
C ALA A 326 15.67 21.52 11.75
N ARG A 327 16.95 21.63 11.40
CA ARG A 327 17.57 20.88 10.30
C ARG A 327 18.28 19.63 10.78
N TYR A 328 17.67 18.48 10.53
CA TYR A 328 18.25 17.17 10.76
C TYR A 328 18.91 16.65 9.47
N THR A 329 20.16 16.19 9.55
CA THR A 329 20.86 15.52 8.45
C THR A 329 21.04 14.05 8.80
N VAL A 330 20.42 13.17 8.03
CA VAL A 330 20.61 11.73 8.13
C VAL A 330 21.75 11.35 7.17
N HIS A 331 22.84 10.81 7.71
CA HIS A 331 23.93 10.22 6.94
C HIS A 331 23.68 8.72 6.81
N HIS A 332 23.56 8.23 5.58
CA HIS A 332 23.18 6.87 5.24
C HIS A 332 24.01 6.35 4.05
N LEU A 333 23.80 5.10 3.62
CA LEU A 333 24.58 4.51 2.52
C LEU A 333 24.41 5.18 1.16
N GLY A 334 23.42 6.06 1.00
CA GLY A 334 23.17 6.85 -0.21
C GLY A 334 23.78 8.25 -0.14
N GLY A 335 24.48 8.60 0.94
CA GLY A 335 25.03 9.92 1.17
C GLY A 335 24.35 10.60 2.37
N ALA A 336 23.76 11.77 2.15
CA ALA A 336 23.11 12.53 3.21
C ALA A 336 21.78 13.14 2.74
N THR A 337 20.76 13.01 3.58
CA THR A 337 19.44 13.61 3.37
C THR A 337 19.18 14.63 4.47
N THR A 338 18.84 15.86 4.10
CA THR A 338 18.53 16.93 5.08
C THR A 338 17.02 17.14 5.16
N ILE A 339 16.47 17.00 6.35
CA ILE A 339 15.05 17.19 6.64
C ILE A 339 14.88 18.35 7.62
N SER A 340 14.04 19.31 7.24
CA SER A 340 13.58 20.39 8.11
C SER A 340 12.38 19.91 8.93
N VAL A 341 12.38 20.13 10.24
CA VAL A 341 11.31 19.73 11.18
C VAL A 341 10.75 20.96 11.90
N ASN A 342 9.43 21.09 11.92
CA ASN A 342 8.73 22.13 12.67
C ASN A 342 8.55 21.71 14.14
N GLN A 343 9.37 22.26 15.04
CA GLN A 343 9.34 21.91 16.46
C GLN A 343 8.22 22.59 17.26
N GLN A 344 7.35 23.37 16.59
CA GLN A 344 6.11 23.89 17.19
C GLN A 344 4.97 22.86 17.20
N MET A 345 5.22 21.66 16.66
CA MET A 345 4.27 20.58 16.48
C MET A 345 4.91 19.27 16.95
N ALA A 346 4.10 18.30 17.38
CA ALA A 346 4.57 16.93 17.72
C ALA A 346 5.73 16.84 18.74
N GLY A 347 5.91 17.85 19.59
CA GLY A 347 6.89 17.79 20.68
C GLY A 347 6.49 16.76 21.75
N GLY A 348 7.45 15.95 22.20
CA GLY A 348 7.21 14.88 23.19
C GLY A 348 6.61 13.60 22.59
N THR A 349 6.81 13.34 21.29
CA THR A 349 6.49 12.06 20.65
C THR A 349 7.41 11.78 19.46
N TRP A 350 7.24 10.65 18.78
CA TRP A 350 8.05 10.26 17.63
C TRP A 350 7.64 10.99 16.35
N VAL A 351 8.60 11.62 15.68
CA VAL A 351 8.47 12.22 14.35
C VAL A 351 9.30 11.41 13.35
N TYR A 352 8.66 10.91 12.30
CA TYR A 352 9.28 10.09 11.26
C TYR A 352 10.01 10.97 10.23
N LEU A 353 11.26 10.64 9.93
CA LEU A 353 12.08 11.37 8.94
C LEU A 353 12.22 10.66 7.60
N GLY A 354 12.03 9.33 7.55
CA GLY A 354 12.27 8.53 6.35
C GLY A 354 12.80 7.14 6.67
N HIS A 355 12.89 6.30 5.63
CA HIS A 355 13.61 5.02 5.66
C HIS A 355 14.95 5.19 4.95
N PHE A 356 16.01 4.70 5.58
CA PHE A 356 17.38 4.80 5.06
C PHE A 356 18.13 3.49 5.26
N ASP A 357 19.05 3.20 4.35
CA ASP A 357 19.88 2.00 4.45
C ASP A 357 21.16 2.29 5.23
N PHE A 358 21.48 1.38 6.14
CA PHE A 358 22.66 1.45 6.99
C PHE A 358 23.42 0.12 6.96
N MET A 359 24.74 0.19 7.11
CA MET A 359 25.58 -0.99 7.29
C MET A 359 25.64 -1.38 8.76
N LYS A 360 25.75 -2.68 9.01
CA LYS A 360 26.10 -3.22 10.33
C LYS A 360 27.33 -2.52 10.94
N GLY A 361 27.28 -2.31 12.25
CA GLY A 361 28.34 -1.69 13.04
C GLY A 361 28.12 -0.18 13.24
N SER A 362 29.06 0.46 13.93
CA SER A 362 29.10 1.93 14.08
C SER A 362 29.95 2.57 12.99
N ARG A 363 29.32 3.38 12.14
CA ARG A 363 29.94 4.07 10.99
C ARG A 363 29.48 5.52 10.91
N PRO A 364 29.99 6.43 11.76
CA PRO A 364 29.51 7.81 11.81
C PRO A 364 29.55 8.55 10.46
N GLU A 365 30.46 8.19 9.55
CA GLU A 365 30.58 8.77 8.21
C GLU A 365 29.37 8.51 7.29
N SER A 366 28.67 7.38 7.49
CA SER A 366 27.59 6.90 6.63
C SER A 366 26.42 6.29 7.41
N GLY A 367 26.32 6.64 8.69
CA GLY A 367 25.38 6.04 9.65
C GLY A 367 25.29 6.88 10.92
N ARG A 368 24.70 8.08 10.80
CA ARG A 368 24.40 8.98 11.93
C ARG A 368 23.26 9.93 11.61
N VAL A 369 22.68 10.52 12.65
CA VAL A 369 21.79 11.69 12.52
C VAL A 369 22.46 12.89 13.19
N GLU A 370 22.39 14.04 12.55
CA GLU A 370 22.95 15.30 13.03
C GLU A 370 21.87 16.38 13.07
N LEU A 371 21.84 17.19 14.11
CA LEU A 371 20.98 18.38 14.21
C LEU A 371 21.85 19.61 14.36
N SER A 372 21.78 20.52 13.39
CA SER A 372 22.46 21.82 13.47
C SER A 372 21.50 22.90 13.95
N ASN A 373 22.01 23.94 14.62
CA ASN A 373 21.21 25.11 14.99
C ASN A 373 20.94 26.08 13.81
N VAL A 374 21.25 25.67 12.58
CA VAL A 374 21.01 26.48 11.37
C VAL A 374 19.51 26.61 11.11
N SER A 375 19.04 27.84 10.96
CA SER A 375 17.64 28.18 10.70
C SER A 375 17.54 29.43 9.84
N SER A 376 16.42 29.56 9.14
CA SER A 376 16.01 30.80 8.48
C SER A 376 15.51 31.88 9.45
N ASP A 377 15.19 31.52 10.70
CA ASP A 377 14.71 32.40 11.77
C ASP A 377 15.64 32.32 13.00
N PRO A 378 16.72 33.12 13.05
CA PRO A 378 17.70 33.08 14.14
C PRO A 378 17.11 33.63 15.45
N GLY A 379 17.61 33.14 16.59
CA GLY A 379 17.14 33.58 17.91
C GLY A 379 15.94 32.78 18.47
N LYS A 380 15.44 31.79 17.72
CA LYS A 380 14.41 30.84 18.19
C LYS A 380 15.03 29.71 19.01
N ILE A 381 14.20 28.99 19.76
CA ILE A 381 14.64 27.83 20.53
C ILE A 381 14.69 26.61 19.61
N ILE A 382 15.79 25.87 19.66
CA ILE A 382 15.92 24.56 19.02
C ILE A 382 16.13 23.50 20.10
N SER A 383 15.44 22.38 19.97
CA SER A 383 15.38 21.30 20.95
C SER A 383 15.93 19.99 20.36
N ALA A 384 16.63 19.21 21.18
CA ALA A 384 17.25 17.94 20.80
C ALA A 384 17.08 16.92 21.94
N ASP A 385 16.57 15.74 21.64
CA ASP A 385 16.34 14.70 22.65
C ASP A 385 16.94 13.36 22.17
N VAL A 386 16.15 12.57 21.46
CA VAL A 386 16.45 11.17 21.11
C VAL A 386 16.27 10.91 19.61
N VAL A 387 17.06 9.97 19.09
CA VAL A 387 16.88 9.38 17.76
C VAL A 387 16.67 7.87 17.89
N ARG A 388 15.66 7.35 17.18
CA ARG A 388 15.35 5.92 17.09
C ARG A 388 15.50 5.46 15.65
N PHE A 389 16.21 4.34 15.47
CA PHE A 389 16.39 3.66 14.20
C PHE A 389 15.73 2.29 14.27
N GLY A 390 14.88 1.94 13.31
CA GLY A 390 14.22 0.63 13.26
C GLY A 390 12.88 0.59 14.01
N GLY A 391 12.03 -0.36 13.63
CA GLY A 391 10.72 -0.61 14.24
C GLY A 391 10.77 -1.38 15.56
N GLY A 392 11.72 -2.30 15.70
CA GLY A 392 11.97 -3.02 16.93
C GLY A 392 10.93 -4.08 17.30
N MET A 393 11.09 -4.60 18.51
CA MET A 393 10.13 -5.52 19.13
C MET A 393 9.16 -4.76 20.03
N GLY A 394 8.00 -5.37 20.29
CA GLY A 394 7.03 -4.87 21.24
C GLY A 394 7.61 -4.80 22.65
N SER A 395 7.50 -3.63 23.29
CA SER A 395 8.11 -3.35 24.60
C SER A 395 7.10 -3.12 25.72
N VAL A 396 5.80 -3.01 25.43
CA VAL A 396 4.77 -2.76 26.45
C VAL A 396 4.45 -4.04 27.23
N GLU A 397 4.49 -3.96 28.56
CA GLU A 397 4.17 -5.09 29.42
C GLU A 397 2.67 -5.28 29.65
N ARG A 398 2.21 -6.53 29.48
CA ARG A 398 0.88 -7.01 29.85
C ARG A 398 0.98 -8.38 30.51
N GLY A 399 0.24 -8.60 31.61
CA GLY A 399 0.27 -9.89 32.31
C GLY A 399 1.66 -10.31 32.83
N GLY A 400 2.60 -9.36 32.98
CA GLY A 400 3.98 -9.63 33.36
C GLY A 400 4.92 -10.05 32.21
N MET A 401 4.50 -9.87 30.95
CA MET A 401 5.33 -10.13 29.77
C MET A 401 5.07 -9.11 28.65
N THR A 402 6.05 -8.91 27.77
CA THR A 402 5.84 -8.23 26.48
C THR A 402 5.14 -9.18 25.49
N SER A 403 4.68 -8.66 24.35
CA SER A 403 4.04 -9.47 23.29
C SER A 403 4.95 -10.55 22.69
N GLY A 404 6.27 -10.31 22.71
CA GLY A 404 7.26 -11.19 22.08
C GLY A 404 7.26 -11.14 20.55
N ARG A 405 6.57 -10.16 19.94
CA ARG A 405 6.45 -10.00 18.49
C ARG A 405 7.08 -8.68 17.99
N PRO A 406 7.40 -8.58 16.69
CA PRO A 406 7.78 -7.31 16.08
C PRO A 406 6.70 -6.25 16.30
N ARG A 407 7.10 -5.01 16.60
CA ARG A 407 6.17 -3.95 17.00
C ARG A 407 5.12 -3.61 15.93
N PHE A 408 5.45 -3.77 14.64
CA PHE A 408 4.49 -3.53 13.54
C PHE A 408 3.26 -4.45 13.60
N THR A 409 3.38 -5.61 14.26
CA THR A 409 2.27 -6.57 14.42
C THR A 409 1.31 -6.19 15.55
N GLU A 410 1.70 -5.31 16.47
CA GLU A 410 0.92 -4.97 17.66
C GLU A 410 -0.26 -4.03 17.34
N GLY A 411 -1.29 -4.10 18.19
CA GLY A 411 -2.39 -3.14 18.19
C GLY A 411 -1.93 -1.71 18.48
N ALA A 412 -2.70 -0.74 17.97
CA ALA A 412 -2.45 0.68 18.13
C ALA A 412 -2.34 1.12 19.60
N ARG A 413 -3.07 0.45 20.50
CA ARG A 413 -2.99 0.68 21.95
C ARG A 413 -1.53 0.77 22.46
N TYR A 414 -0.71 -0.21 22.09
CA TYR A 414 0.66 -0.35 22.61
C TYR A 414 1.60 0.67 22.00
N TYR A 415 1.44 0.96 20.71
CA TYR A 415 2.21 2.01 20.05
C TYR A 415 1.89 3.39 20.63
N MET A 416 0.63 3.72 20.91
CA MET A 416 0.26 4.99 21.53
C MET A 416 0.89 5.16 22.93
N GLN A 417 0.94 4.10 23.73
CA GLN A 417 1.65 4.08 25.02
C GLN A 417 3.16 4.30 24.83
N PHE A 418 3.77 3.56 23.90
CA PHE A 418 5.18 3.70 23.55
C PHE A 418 5.53 5.09 23.00
N ALA A 419 4.61 5.73 22.28
CA ALA A 419 4.73 7.06 21.71
C ALA A 419 4.42 8.19 22.71
N GLY A 420 4.15 7.87 23.98
CA GLY A 420 3.95 8.86 25.04
C GLY A 420 2.60 9.56 25.02
N MET A 421 1.58 8.97 24.40
CA MET A 421 0.23 9.53 24.44
C MET A 421 -0.32 9.49 25.88
N PRO A 422 -1.14 10.47 26.30
CA PRO A 422 -1.73 10.43 27.65
C PRO A 422 -2.65 9.22 27.85
N ASP A 423 -2.60 8.62 29.03
CA ASP A 423 -3.24 7.36 29.40
C ASP A 423 -4.77 7.32 29.19
N ALA A 424 -5.58 7.63 30.22
CA ALA A 424 -7.03 7.50 30.23
C ALA A 424 -7.73 8.47 29.27
N LEU A 425 -6.96 9.43 28.72
CA LEU A 425 -7.42 10.38 27.73
C LEU A 425 -7.34 9.83 26.30
N VAL A 426 -6.32 9.00 25.99
CA VAL A 426 -6.06 8.51 24.62
C VAL A 426 -6.06 7.00 24.55
N TYR A 427 -5.06 6.31 25.10
CA TYR A 427 -4.83 4.88 24.79
C TYR A 427 -5.36 3.91 25.85
N ASN A 428 -5.69 4.37 27.06
CA ASN A 428 -6.16 3.56 28.19
C ASN A 428 -7.60 3.94 28.59
N VAL A 429 -8.49 4.07 27.61
CA VAL A 429 -9.84 4.66 27.83
C VAL A 429 -10.74 3.83 28.75
N THR A 430 -10.42 2.55 28.94
CA THR A 430 -11.08 1.62 29.86
C THR A 430 -10.34 1.41 31.18
N GLU A 431 -9.21 2.09 31.40
CA GLU A 431 -8.42 2.00 32.64
C GLU A 431 -7.96 0.55 32.94
N ASP A 432 -7.30 -0.05 31.95
CA ASP A 432 -6.70 -1.41 31.96
C ASP A 432 -7.70 -2.57 32.07
N LEU A 433 -8.98 -2.30 31.83
CA LEU A 433 -10.01 -3.33 31.85
C LEU A 433 -10.11 -4.12 30.54
N ASN A 434 -9.86 -3.47 29.39
CA ASN A 434 -10.09 -4.09 28.09
C ASN A 434 -9.23 -3.48 26.97
N ASP A 435 -8.12 -4.14 26.66
CA ASP A 435 -7.18 -3.75 25.60
C ASP A 435 -7.82 -3.69 24.22
N TYR A 436 -8.71 -4.64 23.91
CA TYR A 436 -9.44 -4.66 22.65
C TYR A 436 -10.24 -3.37 22.46
N VAL A 437 -10.95 -2.93 23.51
CA VAL A 437 -11.72 -1.69 23.48
C VAL A 437 -10.81 -0.46 23.44
N ASP A 438 -9.71 -0.50 24.18
CA ASP A 438 -8.71 0.57 24.20
C ASP A 438 -8.05 0.76 22.83
N ASP A 439 -7.82 -0.33 22.10
CA ASP A 439 -7.18 -0.35 20.80
C ASP A 439 -7.99 0.41 19.75
N TYR A 440 -9.24 0.02 19.46
CA TYR A 440 -10.03 0.70 18.43
C TYR A 440 -10.57 2.07 18.88
N ARG A 441 -10.80 2.29 20.18
CA ARG A 441 -11.27 3.60 20.67
C ARG A 441 -10.16 4.62 20.76
N GLY A 442 -8.95 4.21 21.12
CA GLY A 442 -7.84 5.12 21.34
C GLY A 442 -7.37 5.80 20.06
N ARG A 443 -7.51 5.17 18.89
CA ARG A 443 -7.09 5.73 17.59
C ARG A 443 -7.76 7.08 17.29
N ALA A 444 -9.07 7.17 17.50
CA ALA A 444 -9.79 8.42 17.29
C ALA A 444 -9.42 9.50 18.32
N GLU A 445 -9.19 9.11 19.58
CA GLU A 445 -8.72 10.04 20.61
C GLU A 445 -7.28 10.49 20.36
N TRP A 446 -6.46 9.64 19.74
CA TRP A 446 -5.11 9.98 19.32
C TRP A 446 -5.14 11.04 18.23
N VAL A 447 -5.98 10.90 17.19
CA VAL A 447 -6.19 11.97 16.20
C VAL A 447 -6.56 13.29 16.87
N ASN A 448 -7.53 13.24 17.79
CA ASN A 448 -7.97 14.42 18.52
C ASN A 448 -6.82 15.05 19.35
N TYR A 449 -5.95 14.23 19.95
CA TYR A 449 -4.78 14.69 20.69
C TYR A 449 -3.67 15.26 19.79
N LEU A 450 -3.48 14.71 18.59
CA LEU A 450 -2.57 15.27 17.58
C LEU A 450 -2.95 16.72 17.29
N VAL A 451 -4.24 16.99 17.02
CA VAL A 451 -4.74 18.34 16.75
C VAL A 451 -4.69 19.22 17.99
N GLY A 452 -5.28 18.76 19.10
CA GLY A 452 -5.40 19.56 20.32
C GLY A 452 -6.49 20.62 20.24
N ALA A 453 -6.53 21.53 21.21
CA ALA A 453 -7.65 22.42 21.45
C ALA A 453 -8.01 23.30 20.23
N PRO A 454 -9.30 23.47 19.88
CA PRO A 454 -10.50 22.91 20.54
C PRO A 454 -10.91 21.50 20.06
N PHE A 455 -10.06 20.84 19.27
CA PHE A 455 -10.26 19.50 18.70
C PHE A 455 -9.75 18.37 19.59
N GLY A 456 -9.34 18.67 20.83
CA GLY A 456 -8.77 17.71 21.77
C GLY A 456 -9.68 16.50 22.05
N PRO A 457 -9.16 15.44 22.69
CA PRO A 457 -9.90 14.20 22.94
C PRO A 457 -11.26 14.43 23.59
N ASN A 458 -12.23 13.55 23.33
CA ASN A 458 -13.63 13.79 23.69
C ASN A 458 -13.87 13.99 25.21
N LYS A 459 -13.02 13.41 26.07
CA LYS A 459 -13.09 13.65 27.53
C LYS A 459 -12.62 15.08 27.92
N ASN A 460 -11.79 15.73 27.10
CA ASN A 460 -11.29 17.09 27.29
C ASN A 460 -10.91 17.76 25.96
N ARG A 461 -11.88 18.43 25.32
CA ARG A 461 -11.69 19.12 24.03
C ARG A 461 -10.71 20.30 24.08
N ASP A 462 -10.52 20.89 25.26
CA ASP A 462 -9.61 22.02 25.48
C ASP A 462 -8.15 21.56 25.76
N GLN A 463 -7.86 20.25 25.64
CA GLN A 463 -6.50 19.74 25.76
C GLN A 463 -5.63 20.32 24.63
N VAL A 464 -4.55 21.03 24.98
CA VAL A 464 -3.65 21.70 24.01
C VAL A 464 -3.09 20.76 22.94
N GLY A 465 -2.88 19.48 23.28
CA GLY A 465 -2.42 18.46 22.33
C GLY A 465 -1.04 18.74 21.73
N LEU A 466 -0.84 18.23 20.52
CA LEU A 466 0.43 18.28 19.79
C LEU A 466 0.45 19.29 18.63
N ASN A 467 -0.61 20.07 18.45
CA ASN A 467 -0.69 21.18 17.49
C ASN A 467 -0.43 20.73 16.04
N VAL A 468 -0.95 19.56 15.65
CA VAL A 468 -0.85 18.99 14.30
C VAL A 468 -2.21 19.14 13.59
N PRO A 469 -2.33 19.92 12.51
CA PRO A 469 -3.62 20.19 11.86
C PRO A 469 -3.99 19.01 10.94
N VAL A 470 -4.49 17.92 11.52
CA VAL A 470 -4.97 16.74 10.79
C VAL A 470 -6.20 17.13 9.95
N ASP A 471 -6.11 16.97 8.62
CA ASP A 471 -7.19 17.34 7.69
C ASP A 471 -8.29 16.27 7.62
N LEU A 472 -7.92 14.98 7.69
CA LEU A 472 -8.85 13.85 7.70
C LEU A 472 -8.27 12.59 8.36
N SER A 473 -9.16 11.65 8.69
CA SER A 473 -8.79 10.32 9.19
C SER A 473 -9.43 9.16 8.43
N LEU A 474 -8.69 8.06 8.24
CA LEU A 474 -9.19 6.81 7.66
C LEU A 474 -8.91 5.61 8.59
N ALA A 475 -9.97 4.88 8.93
CA ALA A 475 -9.88 3.52 9.44
C ALA A 475 -9.99 2.52 8.27
N PHE A 476 -8.91 1.82 7.94
CA PHE A 476 -8.90 0.84 6.85
C PHE A 476 -9.09 -0.57 7.43
N HIS A 477 -10.23 -1.20 7.14
CA HIS A 477 -10.63 -2.53 7.60
C HIS A 477 -11.02 -3.46 6.44
N THR A 478 -11.14 -4.75 6.76
CA THR A 478 -11.87 -5.72 5.93
C THR A 478 -12.92 -6.46 6.75
N ASP A 479 -14.05 -6.80 6.11
CA ASP A 479 -15.24 -7.29 6.78
C ASP A 479 -15.18 -8.81 7.04
N ALA A 480 -16.08 -9.31 7.88
CA ALA A 480 -16.22 -10.71 8.26
C ALA A 480 -17.49 -11.37 7.68
N GLY A 481 -17.80 -11.10 6.41
CA GLY A 481 -18.98 -11.64 5.71
C GLY A 481 -18.66 -12.91 4.91
N ILE A 482 -19.61 -13.83 4.78
CA ILE A 482 -19.45 -15.05 3.95
C ILE A 482 -20.64 -15.16 3.00
N THR A 483 -20.41 -15.56 1.74
CA THR A 483 -21.48 -15.90 0.79
C THR A 483 -21.45 -17.38 0.41
N GLN A 484 -22.61 -17.95 0.11
CA GLN A 484 -22.72 -19.32 -0.40
C GLN A 484 -22.72 -19.41 -1.94
N ASN A 485 -22.78 -18.26 -2.61
CA ASN A 485 -22.92 -18.17 -4.07
C ASN A 485 -21.66 -17.64 -4.77
N GLU A 486 -20.52 -17.66 -4.07
CA GLU A 486 -19.20 -17.31 -4.59
C GLU A 486 -19.13 -15.88 -5.16
N ARG A 487 -19.99 -14.99 -4.69
CA ARG A 487 -19.92 -13.57 -5.03
C ARG A 487 -19.07 -12.83 -4.01
N THR A 488 -18.43 -11.76 -4.45
CA THR A 488 -17.78 -10.82 -3.55
C THR A 488 -18.79 -10.26 -2.56
N ILE A 489 -18.40 -10.03 -1.31
CA ILE A 489 -19.19 -9.22 -0.37
C ILE A 489 -19.10 -7.76 -0.82
N GLY A 490 -17.88 -7.32 -1.16
CA GLY A 490 -17.60 -5.99 -1.71
C GLY A 490 -17.56 -4.88 -0.67
N THR A 491 -17.56 -3.64 -1.16
CA THR A 491 -17.06 -2.48 -0.42
C THR A 491 -18.16 -1.74 0.32
N LEU A 492 -18.02 -1.63 1.65
CA LEU A 492 -18.88 -0.88 2.56
C LEU A 492 -18.13 0.33 3.10
N MET A 493 -18.82 1.47 3.17
CA MET A 493 -18.30 2.66 3.85
C MET A 493 -19.12 2.95 5.09
N ILE A 494 -18.45 3.35 6.16
CA ILE A 494 -19.07 3.75 7.41
C ILE A 494 -18.59 5.16 7.76
N TYR A 495 -19.54 6.02 8.10
CA TYR A 495 -19.31 7.39 8.56
C TYR A 495 -20.25 7.68 9.74
N SER A 496 -20.10 8.82 10.40
CA SER A 496 -21.12 9.31 11.33
C SER A 496 -21.45 10.77 11.06
N SER A 497 -22.74 11.08 10.94
CA SER A 497 -23.24 12.46 10.86
C SER A 497 -23.30 13.18 12.21
N THR A 498 -22.97 12.47 13.30
CA THR A 498 -22.88 13.01 14.65
C THR A 498 -21.52 12.75 15.28
N GLY A 499 -21.16 13.55 16.29
CA GLY A 499 -20.01 13.31 17.14
C GLY A 499 -20.39 12.48 18.38
N ALA A 500 -19.40 12.16 19.21
CA ALA A 500 -19.57 11.31 20.38
C ALA A 500 -20.61 11.79 21.42
N VAL A 501 -21.02 13.07 21.35
CA VAL A 501 -22.06 13.66 22.21
C VAL A 501 -23.30 14.13 21.43
N GLY A 502 -23.45 13.69 20.17
CA GLY A 502 -24.59 14.01 19.31
C GLY A 502 -24.48 15.33 18.55
N ASP A 503 -23.31 15.97 18.57
CA ASP A 503 -23.00 17.19 17.83
C ASP A 503 -22.97 16.95 16.32
N LYS A 504 -23.58 17.85 15.53
CA LYS A 504 -23.66 17.74 14.05
C LYS A 504 -22.57 18.51 13.31
N THR A 505 -21.67 19.14 14.06
CA THR A 505 -20.57 19.95 13.53
C THR A 505 -19.29 19.59 14.28
N PHE A 506 -18.16 19.69 13.59
CA PHE A 506 -16.84 19.69 14.19
C PHE A 506 -16.60 20.96 15.04
N PRO A 507 -15.54 21.01 15.86
CA PRO A 507 -15.22 22.16 16.71
C PRO A 507 -15.07 23.50 15.99
N ASP A 508 -14.67 23.53 14.72
CA ASP A 508 -14.60 24.75 13.90
C ASP A 508 -15.95 25.16 13.27
N GLY A 509 -16.99 24.35 13.45
CA GLY A 509 -18.32 24.58 12.88
C GLY A 509 -18.58 23.88 11.54
N GLN A 510 -17.58 23.21 10.95
CA GLN A 510 -17.78 22.39 9.75
C GLN A 510 -18.82 21.30 10.04
N SER A 511 -19.77 21.09 9.15
CA SER A 511 -20.79 20.05 9.25
C SER A 511 -20.17 18.67 9.15
N ARG A 512 -20.57 17.76 10.03
CA ARG A 512 -20.17 16.34 9.97
C ARG A 512 -20.73 15.60 8.75
N VAL A 513 -21.59 16.23 7.94
CA VAL A 513 -21.95 15.72 6.61
C VAL A 513 -20.73 15.63 5.69
N ALA A 514 -19.64 16.37 5.98
CA ALA A 514 -18.35 16.18 5.30
C ALA A 514 -17.82 14.73 5.40
N ASN A 515 -18.14 14.00 6.47
CA ASN A 515 -17.81 12.56 6.58
C ASN A 515 -18.50 11.72 5.51
N ARG A 516 -19.77 12.06 5.22
CA ARG A 516 -20.54 11.40 4.16
C ARG A 516 -19.96 11.74 2.78
N ASP A 517 -19.58 12.99 2.56
CA ASP A 517 -18.95 13.43 1.30
C ASP A 517 -17.66 12.63 1.06
N LEU A 518 -16.77 12.54 2.07
CA LEU A 518 -15.57 11.70 2.02
C LEU A 518 -15.90 10.22 1.73
N GLY A 519 -16.89 9.64 2.41
CA GLY A 519 -17.29 8.25 2.22
C GLY A 519 -17.88 7.94 0.84
N ASP A 520 -18.73 8.83 0.30
CA ASP A 520 -19.32 8.66 -1.04
C ASP A 520 -18.26 8.79 -2.14
N ILE A 521 -17.37 9.80 -2.05
CA ILE A 521 -16.25 9.97 -2.98
C ILE A 521 -15.35 8.73 -2.95
N MET A 522 -14.94 8.28 -1.75
CA MET A 522 -14.06 7.11 -1.59
C MET A 522 -14.69 5.82 -2.12
N GLN A 523 -15.91 5.49 -1.70
CA GLN A 523 -16.57 4.28 -2.20
C GLN A 523 -16.76 4.32 -3.71
N THR A 524 -17.07 5.50 -4.25
CA THR A 524 -17.29 5.67 -5.69
C THR A 524 -16.01 5.45 -6.48
N THR A 525 -14.92 6.10 -6.10
CA THR A 525 -13.64 5.91 -6.77
C THR A 525 -13.20 4.44 -6.72
N ILE A 526 -13.26 3.80 -5.54
CA ILE A 526 -12.90 2.37 -5.40
C ILE A 526 -13.78 1.49 -6.29
N VAL A 527 -15.10 1.60 -6.17
CA VAL A 527 -16.01 0.72 -6.91
C VAL A 527 -15.90 0.91 -8.41
N ASP A 528 -15.76 2.15 -8.88
CA ASP A 528 -15.69 2.44 -10.32
C ASP A 528 -14.36 1.94 -10.91
N ASP A 529 -13.24 2.14 -10.21
CA ASP A 529 -11.94 1.62 -10.64
C ASP A 529 -11.91 0.08 -10.65
N LEU A 530 -12.41 -0.57 -9.58
CA LEU A 530 -12.46 -2.03 -9.50
C LEU A 530 -13.38 -2.65 -10.56
N ARG A 531 -14.46 -1.97 -10.92
CA ARG A 531 -15.34 -2.39 -12.02
C ARG A 531 -14.72 -2.21 -13.39
N ALA A 532 -13.92 -1.17 -13.57
CA ALA A 532 -13.22 -0.95 -14.81
C ALA A 532 -12.09 -1.96 -15.03
N LYS A 533 -11.38 -2.33 -13.95
CA LYS A 533 -10.17 -3.15 -14.04
C LYS A 533 -10.38 -4.65 -13.84
N TYR A 534 -11.28 -5.06 -12.93
CA TYR A 534 -11.29 -6.43 -12.43
C TYR A 534 -12.65 -7.13 -12.55
N ASP A 535 -13.70 -6.57 -11.95
CA ASP A 535 -15.03 -7.20 -11.96
C ASP A 535 -16.10 -6.13 -12.20
N PRO A 536 -16.73 -6.06 -13.39
CA PRO A 536 -17.79 -5.09 -13.67
C PRO A 536 -19.00 -5.23 -12.73
N ASN A 537 -19.11 -6.34 -12.00
CA ASN A 537 -20.12 -6.60 -10.99
C ASN A 537 -19.61 -6.41 -9.55
N TRP A 538 -18.44 -5.81 -9.32
CA TRP A 538 -17.92 -5.57 -7.98
C TRP A 538 -19.00 -4.94 -7.10
N ASN A 539 -19.26 -5.58 -5.95
CA ASN A 539 -20.42 -5.28 -5.15
C ASN A 539 -20.22 -3.97 -4.39
N ARG A 540 -21.05 -2.98 -4.71
CA ARG A 540 -21.18 -1.75 -3.92
C ARG A 540 -22.16 -2.03 -2.78
N ARG A 541 -21.72 -1.79 -1.55
CA ARG A 541 -22.59 -1.84 -0.37
C ARG A 541 -22.98 -0.42 0.06
N ALA A 542 -23.66 -0.32 1.19
CA ALA A 542 -24.17 0.94 1.70
C ALA A 542 -23.05 1.93 2.11
N ILE A 543 -23.41 3.20 2.23
CA ILE A 543 -22.66 4.26 2.89
C ILE A 543 -23.35 4.48 4.23
N TRP A 544 -22.94 3.75 5.25
CA TRP A 544 -23.61 3.65 6.55
C TRP A 544 -23.31 4.84 7.46
N ASP A 545 -24.37 5.47 7.96
CA ASP A 545 -24.31 6.40 9.09
C ASP A 545 -24.43 5.61 10.40
N ARG A 546 -23.31 5.38 11.11
CA ARG A 546 -23.25 4.56 12.32
C ARG A 546 -22.23 5.10 13.31
N ASP A 547 -22.52 4.89 14.60
CA ASP A 547 -21.67 5.32 15.71
C ASP A 547 -20.51 4.34 16.00
N TYR A 548 -19.84 3.88 14.95
CA TYR A 548 -18.60 3.12 15.10
C TYR A 548 -17.53 4.07 15.64
N SER A 549 -16.78 3.62 16.65
CA SER A 549 -15.85 4.49 17.38
C SER A 549 -14.91 5.28 16.45
N GLU A 550 -14.37 4.59 15.44
CA GLU A 550 -13.42 5.15 14.47
C GLU A 550 -14.06 6.15 13.48
N ALA A 551 -15.40 6.22 13.41
CA ALA A 551 -16.14 7.20 12.59
C ALA A 551 -16.78 8.33 13.43
N VAL A 552 -17.28 8.03 14.63
CA VAL A 552 -18.05 8.97 15.48
C VAL A 552 -17.18 9.82 16.40
N ARG A 553 -16.03 9.29 16.84
CA ARG A 553 -15.17 9.95 17.85
C ARG A 553 -14.14 10.94 17.29
N PRO A 554 -13.65 10.84 16.04
CA PRO A 554 -12.77 11.87 15.50
C PRO A 554 -13.47 13.23 15.44
N ASN A 555 -12.74 14.27 15.83
CA ASN A 555 -13.15 15.67 15.73
C ASN A 555 -12.73 16.30 14.39
N VAL A 556 -12.25 15.50 13.44
CA VAL A 556 -11.94 15.88 12.05
C VAL A 556 -12.76 15.00 11.10
N PRO A 557 -12.89 15.36 9.82
CA PRO A 557 -13.52 14.50 8.82
C PRO A 557 -12.92 13.09 8.82
N GLY A 558 -13.76 12.05 8.89
CA GLY A 558 -13.29 10.69 8.99
C GLY A 558 -14.30 9.62 8.61
N VAL A 559 -13.77 8.49 8.12
CA VAL A 559 -14.54 7.33 7.67
C VAL A 559 -13.84 6.03 8.05
N LEU A 560 -14.64 4.96 8.12
CA LEU A 560 -14.18 3.58 8.20
C LEU A 560 -14.54 2.86 6.89
N LEU A 561 -13.52 2.30 6.25
CA LEU A 561 -13.63 1.51 5.02
C LEU A 561 -13.62 0.02 5.38
N GLU A 562 -14.67 -0.69 5.00
CA GLU A 562 -14.71 -2.15 4.96
C GLU A 562 -14.56 -2.57 3.49
N LEU A 563 -13.32 -2.78 3.03
CA LEU A 563 -12.99 -2.88 1.61
C LEU A 563 -13.67 -4.05 0.89
N LEU A 564 -13.51 -5.23 1.50
CA LEU A 564 -13.93 -6.55 1.04
C LEU A 564 -14.05 -7.45 2.27
N SER A 565 -14.46 -8.71 2.12
CA SER A 565 -14.48 -9.65 3.26
C SER A 565 -13.28 -10.59 3.31
N HIS A 566 -12.53 -10.57 4.41
CA HIS A 566 -11.42 -11.51 4.63
C HIS A 566 -11.88 -12.95 4.94
N GLN A 567 -13.17 -13.14 5.24
CA GLN A 567 -13.75 -14.47 5.46
C GLN A 567 -14.39 -15.08 4.21
N ASN A 568 -14.51 -14.30 3.12
CA ASN A 568 -15.13 -14.78 1.89
C ASN A 568 -14.06 -15.17 0.88
N PHE A 569 -14.00 -16.46 0.54
CA PHE A 569 -13.06 -16.99 -0.45
C PHE A 569 -13.07 -16.21 -1.78
N ALA A 570 -14.24 -15.80 -2.27
CA ALA A 570 -14.34 -15.05 -3.53
C ALA A 570 -13.73 -13.64 -3.47
N ASP A 571 -13.78 -12.97 -2.32
CA ASP A 571 -13.10 -11.67 -2.14
C ASP A 571 -11.58 -11.86 -2.01
N MET A 572 -11.12 -12.91 -1.32
CA MET A 572 -9.69 -13.15 -1.11
C MET A 572 -8.92 -13.50 -2.39
N LYS A 573 -9.60 -14.01 -3.43
CA LYS A 573 -9.00 -14.17 -4.77
C LYS A 573 -8.54 -12.84 -5.38
N PHE A 574 -9.13 -11.73 -4.95
CA PHE A 574 -8.67 -10.38 -5.29
C PHE A 574 -7.70 -9.86 -4.24
N GLY A 575 -8.09 -9.96 -2.97
CA GLY A 575 -7.35 -9.36 -1.86
C GLY A 575 -5.91 -9.86 -1.67
N LEU A 576 -5.63 -11.12 -2.05
CA LEU A 576 -4.27 -11.66 -1.97
C LEU A 576 -3.34 -11.23 -3.12
N ASP A 577 -3.87 -10.65 -4.19
CA ASP A 577 -3.05 -10.26 -5.34
C ASP A 577 -2.45 -8.85 -5.17
N PRO A 578 -1.11 -8.68 -5.24
CA PRO A 578 -0.46 -7.38 -5.09
C PRO A 578 -0.95 -6.29 -6.07
N ARG A 579 -1.33 -6.65 -7.31
CA ARG A 579 -1.85 -5.70 -8.30
C ARG A 579 -3.17 -5.08 -7.83
N PHE A 580 -4.07 -5.91 -7.28
CA PHE A 580 -5.33 -5.43 -6.69
C PHE A 580 -5.07 -4.52 -5.48
N ARG A 581 -4.09 -4.87 -4.63
CA ARG A 581 -3.72 -4.04 -3.47
C ARG A 581 -3.23 -2.66 -3.89
N PHE A 582 -2.36 -2.59 -4.91
CA PHE A 582 -1.87 -1.33 -5.49
C PHE A 582 -3.03 -0.47 -6.00
N ASP A 583 -3.95 -1.07 -6.78
CA ASP A 583 -5.05 -0.32 -7.40
C ASP A 583 -6.11 0.16 -6.41
N VAL A 584 -6.39 -0.62 -5.36
CA VAL A 584 -7.22 -0.16 -4.25
C VAL A 584 -6.55 0.99 -3.51
N ALA A 585 -5.26 0.87 -3.17
CA ALA A 585 -4.53 1.94 -2.50
C ALA A 585 -4.51 3.23 -3.34
N ARG A 586 -4.32 3.10 -4.66
CA ARG A 586 -4.41 4.22 -5.60
C ARG A 586 -5.81 4.85 -5.61
N SER A 587 -6.87 4.04 -5.61
CA SER A 587 -8.27 4.52 -5.54
C SER A 587 -8.55 5.31 -4.26
N VAL A 588 -8.06 4.80 -3.11
CA VAL A 588 -8.19 5.47 -1.80
C VAL A 588 -7.42 6.79 -1.81
N TYR A 589 -6.17 6.81 -2.29
CA TYR A 589 -5.40 8.04 -2.46
C TYR A 589 -6.11 9.08 -3.33
N LYS A 590 -6.59 8.69 -4.53
CA LYS A 590 -7.35 9.58 -5.43
C LYS A 590 -8.54 10.21 -4.72
N SER A 591 -9.30 9.42 -3.98
CA SER A 591 -10.47 9.91 -3.25
C SER A 591 -10.15 10.92 -2.15
N MET A 592 -9.04 10.72 -1.43
CA MET A 592 -8.57 11.68 -0.42
C MET A 592 -8.13 12.98 -1.09
N ALA A 593 -7.41 12.90 -2.21
CA ALA A 593 -7.00 14.06 -2.97
C ALA A 593 -8.20 14.86 -3.50
N TYR A 594 -9.24 14.19 -4.04
CA TYR A 594 -10.46 14.84 -4.48
C TYR A 594 -11.22 15.52 -3.34
N PHE A 595 -11.34 14.86 -2.19
CA PHE A 595 -11.97 15.43 -1.01
C PHE A 595 -11.21 16.68 -0.55
N LEU A 596 -9.89 16.58 -0.34
CA LEU A 596 -9.08 17.72 0.09
C LEU A 596 -9.09 18.86 -0.93
N ALA A 597 -9.05 18.56 -2.23
CA ALA A 597 -9.17 19.55 -3.30
C ALA A 597 -10.47 20.35 -3.20
N ASP A 598 -11.60 19.67 -2.94
CA ASP A 598 -12.88 20.33 -2.72
C ASP A 598 -12.90 21.18 -1.45
N GLN A 599 -12.37 20.64 -0.34
CA GLN A 599 -12.32 21.34 0.96
C GLN A 599 -11.48 22.62 0.92
N HIS A 600 -10.44 22.66 0.09
CA HIS A 600 -9.47 23.74 0.02
C HIS A 600 -9.51 24.55 -1.28
N GLY A 601 -10.48 24.28 -2.17
CA GLY A 601 -10.76 25.12 -3.33
C GLY A 601 -9.72 25.07 -4.46
N TYR A 602 -9.09 23.91 -4.69
CA TYR A 602 -8.19 23.69 -5.83
C TYR A 602 -8.66 22.52 -6.72
N GLU A 603 -8.14 22.43 -7.93
CA GLU A 603 -8.41 21.31 -8.84
C GLU A 603 -7.49 20.12 -8.49
N PRO A 604 -8.01 18.90 -8.34
CA PRO A 604 -7.18 17.76 -7.96
C PRO A 604 -6.22 17.36 -9.10
N VAL A 605 -4.98 17.06 -8.75
CA VAL A 605 -3.97 16.48 -9.64
C VAL A 605 -3.38 15.28 -8.92
N ILE A 606 -3.47 14.12 -9.58
CA ILE A 606 -3.00 12.85 -9.04
C ILE A 606 -1.56 12.61 -9.50
N GLN A 607 -0.72 12.01 -8.65
CA GLN A 607 0.65 11.70 -9.02
C GLN A 607 0.72 10.66 -10.16
N PRO A 608 1.80 10.64 -10.95
CA PRO A 608 1.96 9.68 -12.04
C PRO A 608 2.01 8.22 -11.59
N LEU A 609 1.83 7.31 -12.56
CA LEU A 609 2.21 5.90 -12.39
C LEU A 609 3.74 5.75 -12.52
N PRO A 610 4.34 4.68 -11.95
CA PRO A 610 5.73 4.33 -12.23
C PRO A 610 6.00 4.26 -13.75
N VAL A 611 7.18 4.70 -14.17
CA VAL A 611 7.59 4.62 -15.58
C VAL A 611 7.96 3.19 -15.97
N SER A 612 7.94 2.87 -17.26
CA SER A 612 8.29 1.55 -17.81
C SER A 612 9.36 1.64 -18.90
N HIS A 613 9.71 0.52 -19.54
CA HIS A 613 10.68 0.45 -20.65
C HIS A 613 12.07 0.98 -20.29
N LEU A 614 12.48 0.78 -19.03
CA LEU A 614 13.77 1.25 -18.57
C LEU A 614 14.89 0.51 -19.29
N ARG A 615 15.91 1.26 -19.72
CA ARG A 615 17.08 0.67 -20.36
C ARG A 615 18.31 1.55 -20.25
N THR A 616 19.47 0.90 -20.26
CA THR A 616 20.78 1.54 -20.30
C THR A 616 21.47 1.29 -21.64
N GLU A 617 22.08 2.33 -22.20
CA GLU A 617 22.78 2.29 -23.48
C GLU A 617 24.12 3.02 -23.37
N TRP A 618 25.19 2.37 -23.80
CA TRP A 618 26.51 3.01 -23.90
C TRP A 618 26.55 3.92 -25.13
N ILE A 619 26.70 5.24 -24.91
CA ILE A 619 26.82 6.20 -26.01
C ILE A 619 28.27 6.27 -26.50
N ASP A 620 29.21 6.33 -25.55
CA ASP A 620 30.65 6.41 -25.75
C ASP A 620 31.35 5.76 -24.54
N SER A 621 32.68 5.60 -24.61
CA SER A 621 33.46 5.13 -23.45
C SER A 621 33.25 6.05 -22.24
N GLY A 622 32.79 5.49 -21.13
CA GLY A 622 32.52 6.21 -19.89
C GLY A 622 31.26 7.07 -19.90
N LYS A 623 30.38 6.93 -20.91
CA LYS A 623 29.09 7.65 -21.00
C LYS A 623 27.93 6.68 -21.15
N LEU A 624 27.01 6.73 -20.20
CA LEU A 624 25.84 5.87 -20.15
C LEU A 624 24.57 6.70 -20.29
N LYS A 625 23.69 6.31 -21.19
CA LYS A 625 22.33 6.83 -21.28
C LYS A 625 21.39 5.88 -20.56
N VAL A 626 20.48 6.43 -19.76
CA VAL A 626 19.32 5.74 -19.21
C VAL A 626 18.09 6.32 -19.89
N SER A 627 17.21 5.49 -20.43
CA SER A 627 15.97 5.91 -21.11
C SER A 627 14.77 5.14 -20.56
N TRP A 628 13.58 5.73 -20.62
CA TRP A 628 12.31 5.15 -20.12
C TRP A 628 11.12 5.70 -20.90
N GLU A 629 9.92 5.17 -20.62
CA GLU A 629 8.65 5.66 -21.14
C GLU A 629 7.66 6.01 -20.03
N ALA A 630 6.80 7.00 -20.30
CA ALA A 630 5.74 7.41 -19.39
C ALA A 630 4.59 6.39 -19.42
N VAL A 631 4.08 6.02 -18.24
CA VAL A 631 2.85 5.22 -18.14
C VAL A 631 1.67 6.14 -17.87
N MET A 632 0.72 6.17 -18.81
CA MET A 632 -0.50 6.96 -18.70
C MET A 632 -1.56 6.20 -17.91
N ASP A 633 -2.21 6.86 -16.94
CA ASP A 633 -3.33 6.28 -16.20
C ASP A 633 -4.63 6.44 -17.01
N PRO A 634 -5.24 5.35 -17.52
CA PRO A 634 -6.48 5.43 -18.30
C PRO A 634 -7.69 5.87 -17.47
N LEU A 635 -7.62 5.77 -16.13
CA LEU A 635 -8.68 6.15 -15.19
C LEU A 635 -8.42 7.52 -14.54
N GLU A 636 -7.28 8.15 -14.79
CA GLU A 636 -6.95 9.45 -14.21
C GLU A 636 -6.03 10.30 -15.10
N SER A 637 -6.64 11.08 -15.99
CA SER A 637 -5.89 11.90 -16.95
C SER A 637 -4.99 12.97 -16.32
N SER A 638 -5.24 13.41 -15.08
CA SER A 638 -4.37 14.37 -14.38
C SER A 638 -3.03 13.76 -13.97
N ALA A 639 -2.90 12.42 -13.99
CA ALA A 639 -1.69 11.69 -13.61
C ALA A 639 -0.59 11.66 -14.68
N ALA A 640 -0.72 12.42 -15.77
CA ALA A 640 0.36 12.53 -16.76
C ALA A 640 1.64 13.11 -16.10
N PRO A 641 2.84 12.55 -16.37
CA PRO A 641 4.08 13.13 -15.88
C PRO A 641 4.47 14.40 -16.67
N ASP A 642 4.95 15.41 -15.95
CA ASP A 642 5.52 16.65 -16.50
C ASP A 642 7.07 16.61 -16.52
N ALA A 643 7.65 15.77 -15.69
CA ALA A 643 9.08 15.62 -15.46
C ALA A 643 9.38 14.26 -14.79
N TYR A 644 10.66 14.00 -14.52
CA TYR A 644 11.10 12.78 -13.84
C TYR A 644 12.22 13.07 -12.84
N VAL A 645 12.43 12.10 -11.95
CA VAL A 645 13.55 12.09 -11.01
C VAL A 645 14.31 10.78 -11.19
N VAL A 646 15.61 10.90 -11.45
CA VAL A 646 16.51 9.75 -11.62
C VAL A 646 17.30 9.54 -10.34
N TYR A 647 17.15 8.36 -9.77
CA TYR A 647 17.88 7.89 -8.60
C TYR A 647 19.06 7.06 -9.06
N VAL A 648 20.25 7.36 -8.54
CA VAL A 648 21.50 6.66 -8.89
C VAL A 648 22.10 6.05 -7.64
N ALA A 649 22.44 4.76 -7.69
CA ALA A 649 23.22 4.05 -6.68
C ALA A 649 24.48 3.44 -7.33
N ARG A 650 25.48 3.15 -6.49
CA ARG A 650 26.76 2.55 -6.88
C ARG A 650 27.01 1.31 -6.04
N ASP A 651 27.42 0.21 -6.68
CA ASP A 651 27.71 -1.08 -6.05
C ASP A 651 26.61 -1.47 -5.04
N GLU A 652 26.98 -1.98 -3.87
CA GLU A 652 26.07 -2.30 -2.75
C GLU A 652 25.60 -1.06 -1.95
N GLY A 653 25.86 0.17 -2.42
CA GLY A 653 25.42 1.41 -1.78
C GLY A 653 23.91 1.61 -1.80
N SER A 654 23.41 2.71 -1.25
CA SER A 654 21.99 3.08 -1.39
C SER A 654 21.82 4.20 -2.43
N TYR A 655 20.57 4.45 -2.83
CA TYR A 655 20.25 5.50 -3.77
C TYR A 655 20.56 6.88 -3.19
N ALA A 656 21.32 7.67 -3.94
CA ALA A 656 21.55 9.06 -3.64
C ALA A 656 20.28 9.89 -3.82
N PRO A 657 20.21 11.11 -3.24
CA PRO A 657 19.15 12.06 -3.56
C PRO A 657 18.96 12.20 -5.07
N GLY A 658 17.70 12.14 -5.51
CA GLY A 658 17.35 12.04 -6.93
C GLY A 658 17.69 13.30 -7.73
N GLN A 659 17.95 13.10 -9.03
CA GLN A 659 18.24 14.18 -9.98
C GLN A 659 17.03 14.44 -10.86
N TRP A 660 16.55 15.69 -10.83
CA TRP A 660 15.37 16.09 -11.60
C TRP A 660 15.72 16.33 -13.08
N VAL A 661 14.89 15.81 -13.98
CA VAL A 661 15.05 15.92 -15.45
C VAL A 661 13.69 16.13 -16.13
N ARG A 662 13.67 16.75 -17.31
CA ARG A 662 12.43 16.91 -18.10
C ARG A 662 12.26 15.85 -19.16
N GLU A 663 13.37 15.39 -19.72
CA GLU A 663 13.40 14.44 -20.81
C GLU A 663 13.16 13.01 -20.28
N ASN A 664 12.66 12.12 -21.15
CA ASN A 664 12.53 10.69 -20.86
C ASN A 664 13.88 9.94 -20.93
N HIS A 665 14.98 10.66 -20.71
CA HIS A 665 16.31 10.07 -20.64
C HIS A 665 17.23 10.91 -19.76
N PHE A 666 18.27 10.28 -19.26
CA PHE A 666 19.34 10.88 -18.48
C PHE A 666 20.68 10.34 -18.96
N VAL A 667 21.71 11.19 -19.00
CA VAL A 667 23.07 10.80 -19.39
C VAL A 667 23.98 10.96 -18.19
N LEU A 668 24.59 9.86 -17.78
CA LEU A 668 25.66 9.85 -16.78
C LEU A 668 27.02 9.84 -17.50
N ASP A 669 27.76 10.92 -17.31
CA ASP A 669 29.15 11.04 -17.75
C ASP A 669 30.12 10.52 -16.68
N GLU A 670 31.35 10.19 -17.10
CA GLU A 670 32.45 9.82 -16.20
C GLU A 670 32.17 8.58 -15.33
N ILE A 671 31.56 7.55 -15.94
CA ILE A 671 31.38 6.24 -15.30
C ILE A 671 32.73 5.66 -14.87
N GLU A 672 32.84 5.27 -13.60
CA GLU A 672 34.04 4.63 -13.06
C GLU A 672 34.09 3.15 -13.46
N ALA A 673 35.24 2.71 -13.98
CA ALA A 673 35.45 1.31 -14.32
C ALA A 673 35.50 0.43 -13.07
N GLY A 674 34.90 -0.76 -13.14
CA GLY A 674 34.81 -1.71 -12.04
C GLY A 674 33.69 -1.43 -11.03
N VAL A 675 32.84 -0.44 -11.31
CA VAL A 675 31.68 -0.07 -10.48
C VAL A 675 30.38 -0.46 -11.19
N VAL A 676 29.44 -1.03 -10.44
CA VAL A 676 28.07 -1.26 -10.90
C VAL A 676 27.24 -0.02 -10.60
N TYR A 677 26.73 0.64 -11.63
CA TYR A 677 25.78 1.75 -11.49
C TYR A 677 24.35 1.23 -11.62
N ARG A 678 23.47 1.68 -10.73
CA ARG A 678 22.08 1.24 -10.65
C ARG A 678 21.15 2.44 -10.71
N PHE A 679 20.04 2.31 -11.43
CA PHE A 679 19.14 3.40 -11.74
C PHE A 679 17.69 3.02 -11.49
N ARG A 680 16.97 3.94 -10.85
CA ARG A 680 15.50 3.94 -10.78
C ARG A 680 14.98 5.31 -11.19
N VAL A 681 13.78 5.34 -11.73
CA VAL A 681 13.16 6.59 -12.21
C VAL A 681 11.75 6.71 -11.65
N ALA A 682 11.37 7.91 -11.22
CA ALA A 682 10.01 8.24 -10.82
C ALA A 682 9.44 9.37 -11.70
N GLY A 683 8.16 9.28 -12.05
CA GLY A 683 7.43 10.36 -12.72
C GLY A 683 7.02 11.45 -11.73
N VAL A 684 7.04 12.70 -12.17
CA VAL A 684 6.66 13.86 -11.35
C VAL A 684 5.69 14.77 -12.11
N ASN A 685 4.66 15.22 -11.42
CA ASN A 685 3.77 16.30 -11.85
C ASN A 685 3.36 17.17 -10.63
N ALA A 686 2.41 18.09 -10.81
CA ALA A 686 1.92 18.93 -9.71
C ALA A 686 1.22 18.14 -8.57
N GLY A 687 0.76 16.92 -8.84
CA GLY A 687 0.15 16.01 -7.87
C GLY A 687 1.16 15.33 -6.96
N GLY A 688 2.40 15.14 -7.40
CA GLY A 688 3.45 14.51 -6.61
C GLY A 688 4.46 13.73 -7.43
N GLU A 689 5.22 12.88 -6.73
CA GLU A 689 6.17 11.92 -7.29
C GLU A 689 5.61 10.50 -7.19
N SER A 690 5.65 9.74 -8.29
CA SER A 690 5.24 8.34 -8.33
C SER A 690 6.10 7.44 -7.43
N MET A 691 5.67 6.19 -7.23
CA MET A 691 6.62 5.15 -6.83
C MET A 691 7.71 4.99 -7.92
N PRO A 692 8.95 4.63 -7.54
CA PRO A 692 10.01 4.43 -8.52
C PRO A 692 9.73 3.19 -9.38
N SER A 693 10.34 3.17 -10.57
CA SER A 693 10.42 2.01 -11.46
C SER A 693 11.17 0.83 -10.83
N GLU A 694 11.17 -0.29 -11.54
CA GLU A 694 12.21 -1.32 -11.44
C GLU A 694 13.63 -0.73 -11.61
N GLU A 695 14.64 -1.51 -11.22
CA GLU A 695 16.05 -1.13 -11.34
C GLU A 695 16.67 -1.64 -12.64
N VAL A 696 17.34 -0.75 -13.36
CA VAL A 696 18.30 -1.13 -14.40
C VAL A 696 19.73 -0.82 -13.96
N ALA A 697 20.68 -1.62 -14.44
CA ALA A 697 22.08 -1.48 -14.06
C ALA A 697 23.01 -1.40 -15.29
N ALA A 698 24.24 -0.96 -15.06
CA ALA A 698 25.31 -1.03 -16.05
C ALA A 698 26.67 -0.98 -15.37
N GLY A 699 27.69 -1.52 -16.03
CA GLY A 699 29.06 -1.48 -15.55
C GLY A 699 30.06 -1.79 -16.66
N GLN A 700 31.28 -1.26 -16.52
CA GLN A 700 32.38 -1.46 -17.46
C GLN A 700 33.64 -1.87 -16.70
N PRO A 701 34.34 -2.96 -17.08
CA PRO A 701 35.47 -3.48 -16.32
C PRO A 701 36.73 -2.61 -16.50
N PHE A 702 37.71 -2.78 -15.61
CA PHE A 702 38.98 -2.07 -15.72
C PHE A 702 39.69 -2.34 -17.05
N GLY A 703 40.13 -1.27 -17.73
CA GLY A 703 40.95 -1.36 -18.93
C GLY A 703 40.20 -1.73 -20.22
N ALA A 704 38.89 -1.98 -20.16
CA ALA A 704 38.09 -2.18 -21.36
C ALA A 704 37.65 -0.81 -21.89
N GLN A 705 38.20 -0.35 -23.02
CA GLN A 705 37.52 0.65 -23.86
C GLN A 705 36.74 -0.01 -25.01
N GLU A 706 36.96 -1.30 -25.30
CA GLU A 706 36.45 -2.03 -26.48
C GLU A 706 36.12 -3.52 -26.18
N GLY A 707 35.75 -3.88 -24.94
CA GLY A 707 35.36 -5.25 -24.58
C GLY A 707 33.91 -5.60 -24.97
N PRO A 708 33.55 -6.89 -25.11
CA PRO A 708 32.18 -7.30 -25.36
C PRO A 708 31.24 -6.88 -24.22
N THR A 709 30.04 -6.41 -24.58
CA THR A 709 28.99 -6.02 -23.63
C THR A 709 27.90 -7.09 -23.60
N VAL A 710 27.52 -7.52 -22.40
CA VAL A 710 26.34 -8.39 -22.18
C VAL A 710 25.10 -7.50 -22.06
N MET A 711 24.02 -7.83 -22.78
CA MET A 711 22.70 -7.25 -22.52
C MET A 711 21.99 -8.10 -21.48
N VAL A 712 21.81 -7.55 -20.28
CA VAL A 712 20.98 -8.14 -19.23
C VAL A 712 19.54 -7.72 -19.48
N ILE A 713 18.62 -8.67 -19.64
CA ILE A 713 17.20 -8.40 -19.78
C ILE A 713 16.53 -8.71 -18.45
N ALA A 714 15.95 -7.69 -17.83
CA ALA A 714 15.07 -7.86 -16.67
C ALA A 714 13.69 -8.29 -17.20
N GLY A 715 13.34 -9.56 -17.04
CA GLY A 715 12.02 -10.08 -17.41
C GLY A 715 11.38 -10.85 -16.26
N PHE A 716 11.74 -10.49 -15.02
CA PHE A 716 11.08 -11.00 -13.83
C PHE A 716 10.24 -9.86 -13.24
N ASP A 717 8.99 -9.80 -13.68
CA ASP A 717 7.99 -8.80 -13.34
C ASP A 717 6.82 -9.40 -12.56
N ARG A 718 6.74 -10.74 -12.53
CA ARG A 718 5.66 -11.47 -11.88
C ARG A 718 5.48 -11.06 -10.42
N ILE A 719 4.26 -10.63 -10.14
CA ILE A 719 3.66 -10.48 -8.82
C ILE A 719 2.27 -11.09 -8.87
N SER A 720 1.89 -11.91 -7.88
CA SER A 720 0.64 -12.64 -7.93
C SER A 720 0.16 -13.13 -6.57
N ALA A 721 -1.15 -13.41 -6.50
CA ALA A 721 -1.70 -14.22 -5.44
C ALA A 721 -1.20 -15.69 -5.51
N PRO A 722 -1.33 -16.46 -4.41
CA PRO A 722 -1.12 -17.91 -4.41
C PRO A 722 -2.09 -18.65 -5.34
N ALA A 723 -1.73 -19.85 -5.78
CA ALA A 723 -2.63 -20.70 -6.57
C ALA A 723 -3.96 -20.96 -5.87
N VAL A 724 -5.02 -21.05 -6.66
CA VAL A 724 -6.37 -21.28 -6.18
C VAL A 724 -6.83 -22.69 -6.57
N LEU A 725 -7.37 -23.43 -5.61
CA LEU A 725 -7.96 -24.74 -5.84
C LEU A 725 -9.47 -24.69 -5.63
N GLU A 726 -10.25 -25.21 -6.58
CA GLU A 726 -11.73 -25.23 -6.53
C GLU A 726 -12.29 -26.57 -7.05
N TYR A 727 -12.61 -27.49 -6.14
CA TYR A 727 -13.24 -28.78 -6.48
C TYR A 727 -14.36 -29.17 -5.50
N GLY A 728 -15.61 -28.89 -5.89
CA GLY A 728 -16.78 -29.20 -5.05
C GLY A 728 -16.75 -28.39 -3.75
N SER A 729 -16.75 -29.06 -2.60
CA SER A 729 -16.61 -28.36 -1.32
C SER A 729 -15.16 -28.03 -0.95
N PHE A 730 -14.18 -28.71 -1.57
CA PHE A 730 -12.75 -28.54 -1.30
C PHE A 730 -12.23 -27.37 -2.13
N ARG A 731 -12.05 -26.21 -1.50
CA ARG A 731 -11.63 -24.96 -2.14
C ARG A 731 -10.75 -24.10 -1.23
N GLY A 732 -9.79 -23.38 -1.78
CA GLY A 732 -8.86 -22.56 -0.99
C GLY A 732 -7.63 -22.13 -1.76
N PHE A 733 -6.62 -21.65 -1.03
CA PHE A 733 -5.33 -21.25 -1.58
C PHE A 733 -4.32 -22.38 -1.38
N ALA A 734 -3.72 -22.82 -2.48
CA ALA A 734 -2.84 -23.97 -2.57
C ALA A 734 -1.40 -23.51 -2.81
N ASP A 735 -0.78 -22.94 -1.77
CA ASP A 735 0.64 -22.53 -1.80
C ASP A 735 1.59 -23.66 -2.21
N PHE A 736 1.22 -24.91 -1.95
CA PHE A 736 2.01 -26.08 -2.37
C PHE A 736 2.03 -26.32 -3.88
N GLU A 737 1.15 -25.70 -4.65
CA GLU A 737 1.22 -25.68 -6.12
C GLU A 737 1.95 -24.43 -6.64
N ASP A 738 1.71 -23.28 -6.01
CA ASP A 738 2.33 -21.98 -6.32
C ASP A 738 2.08 -21.04 -5.14
N GLU A 739 3.15 -20.57 -4.50
CA GLU A 739 3.05 -19.67 -3.34
C GLU A 739 2.62 -18.26 -3.77
N GLY A 740 2.71 -17.95 -5.07
CA GLY A 740 2.57 -16.62 -5.61
C GLY A 740 3.78 -15.74 -5.28
N VAL A 741 3.83 -14.55 -5.86
CA VAL A 741 4.98 -13.64 -5.69
C VAL A 741 4.50 -12.30 -5.14
N ALA A 742 5.00 -11.91 -3.97
CA ALA A 742 4.71 -10.61 -3.40
C ALA A 742 5.42 -9.48 -4.18
N ASP A 743 4.85 -8.27 -4.19
CA ASP A 743 5.55 -7.07 -4.67
C ASP A 743 6.45 -6.54 -3.53
N GLY A 744 7.75 -6.79 -3.65
CA GLY A 744 8.77 -6.49 -2.66
C GLY A 744 8.68 -7.36 -1.41
N MET A 745 7.58 -7.24 -0.67
CA MET A 745 7.34 -7.99 0.56
C MET A 745 5.85 -8.17 0.89
N ASP A 746 5.50 -9.28 1.55
CA ASP A 746 4.17 -9.47 2.16
C ASP A 746 4.24 -9.46 3.69
N LEU A 747 3.40 -8.60 4.29
CA LEU A 747 3.26 -8.41 5.74
C LEU A 747 2.14 -9.24 6.35
N SER A 748 1.34 -9.91 5.52
CA SER A 748 0.05 -10.47 5.89
C SER A 748 0.01 -12.00 5.92
N TYR A 749 1.05 -12.67 5.43
CA TYR A 749 1.10 -14.14 5.39
C TYR A 749 1.32 -14.74 6.77
N VAL A 750 0.41 -15.61 7.21
CA VAL A 750 0.47 -16.26 8.53
C VAL A 750 0.97 -17.70 8.47
N GLY A 751 0.80 -18.36 7.32
CA GLY A 751 1.15 -19.75 7.10
C GLY A 751 0.15 -20.49 6.22
N ARG A 752 0.48 -21.74 5.87
CA ARG A 752 -0.28 -22.51 4.89
C ARG A 752 -1.72 -22.77 5.32
N GLN A 753 -2.65 -22.78 4.36
CA GLN A 753 -4.03 -23.21 4.58
C GLN A 753 -4.06 -24.73 4.81
N TYR A 754 -4.81 -25.19 5.82
CA TYR A 754 -5.00 -26.62 6.09
C TYR A 754 -6.45 -27.10 6.02
N ASP A 755 -7.43 -26.19 6.12
CA ASP A 755 -8.86 -26.54 5.97
C ASP A 755 -9.42 -25.95 4.68
N PHE A 756 -9.63 -26.81 3.69
CA PHE A 756 -10.19 -26.45 2.38
C PHE A 756 -11.67 -26.80 2.27
N ASP A 757 -12.27 -27.48 3.26
CA ASP A 757 -13.68 -27.87 3.13
C ASP A 757 -14.60 -26.70 3.48
N SER A 758 -15.24 -26.13 2.48
CA SER A 758 -16.27 -25.08 2.64
C SER A 758 -17.49 -25.48 3.47
N GLN A 759 -17.62 -26.76 3.85
CA GLN A 759 -18.63 -27.22 4.79
C GLN A 759 -18.13 -27.34 6.24
N SER A 760 -16.83 -27.12 6.50
CA SER A 760 -16.27 -27.09 7.84
C SER A 760 -16.94 -25.98 8.66
N PRO A 761 -17.52 -26.31 9.83
CA PRO A 761 -18.23 -25.33 10.63
C PRO A 761 -17.23 -24.37 11.31
N TRP A 762 -17.62 -23.09 11.36
CA TRP A 762 -16.98 -22.13 12.25
C TRP A 762 -17.34 -22.45 13.70
N LEU A 763 -16.35 -22.57 14.57
CA LEU A 763 -16.55 -22.70 16.02
C LEU A 763 -16.22 -21.39 16.74
N ASP A 764 -15.01 -20.90 16.55
CA ASP A 764 -14.45 -19.66 17.10
C ASP A 764 -13.22 -19.22 16.27
N ASP A 765 -12.55 -18.13 16.67
CA ASP A 765 -11.38 -17.62 15.94
C ASP A 765 -10.15 -18.55 16.01
N ASP A 766 -10.10 -19.48 16.96
CA ASP A 766 -9.04 -20.51 17.08
C ASP A 766 -9.37 -21.75 16.22
N ALA A 767 -10.64 -21.96 15.85
CA ALA A 767 -11.12 -23.02 14.98
C ALA A 767 -12.16 -22.50 13.95
N PRO A 768 -11.72 -21.74 12.94
CA PRO A 768 -12.64 -21.01 12.06
C PRO A 768 -13.25 -21.85 10.92
N GLY A 769 -12.79 -23.09 10.73
CA GLY A 769 -13.28 -23.97 9.66
C GLY A 769 -12.67 -23.60 8.31
N HIS A 770 -13.51 -23.44 7.27
CA HIS A 770 -13.04 -23.19 5.90
C HIS A 770 -12.06 -22.01 5.81
N GLY A 771 -10.88 -22.26 5.26
CA GLY A 771 -9.81 -21.27 5.15
C GLY A 771 -8.82 -21.30 6.31
N ALA A 772 -9.06 -22.08 7.37
CA ALA A 772 -8.17 -22.14 8.52
C ALA A 772 -6.72 -22.41 8.11
N SER A 773 -5.82 -21.58 8.63
CA SER A 773 -4.42 -21.52 8.23
C SER A 773 -3.48 -21.61 9.43
N TYR A 774 -2.27 -22.12 9.21
CA TYR A 774 -1.23 -22.21 10.22
C TYR A 774 -0.72 -20.82 10.64
N SER A 775 0.04 -20.79 11.73
CA SER A 775 0.64 -19.58 12.33
C SER A 775 2.17 -19.59 12.25
N THR A 776 2.73 -20.24 11.23
CA THR A 776 4.17 -20.52 11.12
C THR A 776 5.01 -19.31 10.69
N GLN A 777 4.40 -18.26 10.13
CA GLN A 777 5.11 -17.09 9.57
C GLN A 777 4.60 -15.73 10.07
N GLU A 778 3.72 -15.68 11.07
CA GLU A 778 3.03 -14.45 11.51
C GLU A 778 3.91 -13.33 12.09
N THR A 779 5.19 -13.61 12.31
CA THR A 779 6.20 -12.67 12.85
C THR A 779 7.30 -12.38 11.84
N GLN A 780 7.16 -12.86 10.62
CA GLN A 780 8.13 -12.75 9.54
C GLN A 780 7.53 -11.95 8.39
N VAL A 781 8.41 -11.39 7.57
CA VAL A 781 8.04 -10.72 6.32
C VAL A 781 8.49 -11.65 5.20
N LEU A 782 7.58 -12.03 4.32
CA LEU A 782 7.96 -12.81 3.14
C LEU A 782 8.55 -11.86 2.10
N THR A 783 9.74 -12.18 1.60
CA THR A 783 10.36 -11.44 0.51
C THR A 783 9.78 -11.91 -0.82
N GLY A 784 9.36 -10.95 -1.66
CA GLY A 784 8.87 -11.21 -3.01
C GLY A 784 9.82 -10.66 -4.07
N ASN A 785 9.26 -10.20 -5.19
CA ASN A 785 10.01 -9.57 -6.27
C ASN A 785 10.44 -8.15 -5.87
N THR A 786 11.75 -7.93 -5.74
CA THR A 786 12.34 -6.65 -5.35
C THR A 786 12.79 -5.78 -6.53
N PHE A 787 12.64 -6.28 -7.76
CA PHE A 787 12.94 -5.59 -9.02
C PHE A 787 14.35 -4.96 -9.04
N ASN A 788 15.36 -5.69 -8.57
CA ASN A 788 16.76 -5.23 -8.46
C ASN A 788 17.81 -6.31 -8.77
N TYR A 789 17.39 -7.37 -9.48
CA TYR A 789 18.25 -8.47 -9.85
C TYR A 789 19.27 -8.17 -10.96
N PRO A 790 19.05 -7.19 -11.89
CA PRO A 790 20.07 -6.86 -12.90
C PRO A 790 21.43 -6.48 -12.32
N ALA A 791 21.47 -5.86 -11.15
CA ALA A 791 22.73 -5.55 -10.47
C ALA A 791 23.46 -6.80 -9.96
N ILE A 792 22.73 -7.83 -9.53
CA ILE A 792 23.31 -9.09 -9.03
C ILE A 792 23.99 -9.84 -10.17
N HIS A 793 23.32 -9.93 -11.32
CA HIS A 793 23.88 -10.50 -12.55
C HIS A 793 25.05 -9.65 -13.06
N GLY A 794 24.82 -8.34 -13.15
CA GLY A 794 25.79 -7.34 -13.60
C GLY A 794 27.10 -7.36 -12.82
N ASP A 795 27.06 -7.47 -11.49
CA ASP A 795 28.26 -7.60 -10.65
C ASP A 795 29.08 -8.85 -11.01
N ALA A 796 28.43 -9.98 -11.24
CA ALA A 796 29.10 -11.23 -11.62
C ALA A 796 29.68 -11.18 -13.06
N ILE A 797 28.96 -10.54 -13.99
CA ILE A 797 29.42 -10.30 -15.37
C ILE A 797 30.64 -9.37 -15.37
N LEU A 798 30.56 -8.27 -14.62
CA LEU A 798 31.61 -7.27 -14.49
C LEU A 798 32.89 -7.88 -13.89
N ALA A 799 32.74 -8.69 -12.84
CA ALA A 799 33.85 -9.42 -12.23
C ALA A 799 34.46 -10.47 -13.19
N SER A 800 33.68 -10.97 -14.16
CA SER A 800 34.14 -11.88 -15.21
C SER A 800 34.87 -11.18 -16.36
N GLY A 801 34.98 -9.84 -16.33
CA GLY A 801 35.73 -9.05 -17.30
C GLY A 801 34.92 -8.56 -18.51
N TYR A 802 33.59 -8.60 -18.43
CA TYR A 802 32.68 -8.12 -19.47
C TYR A 802 32.02 -6.81 -19.04
N SER A 803 31.75 -5.92 -20.00
CA SER A 803 30.82 -4.81 -19.76
C SER A 803 29.39 -5.36 -19.75
N PHE A 804 28.46 -4.64 -19.13
CA PHE A 804 27.04 -4.95 -19.27
C PHE A 804 26.18 -3.68 -19.33
N ALA A 805 25.02 -3.85 -19.92
CA ALA A 805 23.90 -2.91 -19.92
C ALA A 805 22.63 -3.70 -19.60
N THR A 806 21.57 -3.01 -19.19
CA THR A 806 20.30 -3.63 -18.82
C THR A 806 19.15 -3.02 -19.61
N SER A 807 18.18 -3.82 -19.99
CA SER A 807 16.88 -3.39 -20.52
C SER A 807 15.76 -4.15 -19.82
N SER A 808 14.60 -3.52 -19.65
CA SER A 808 13.36 -4.25 -19.40
C SER A 808 13.02 -5.12 -20.62
N ASP A 809 12.26 -6.18 -20.40
CA ASP A 809 11.75 -7.06 -21.44
C ASP A 809 10.82 -6.32 -22.41
N GLU A 810 9.95 -5.42 -21.95
CA GLU A 810 9.02 -4.70 -22.85
C GLU A 810 9.79 -3.82 -23.84
N ALA A 811 10.88 -3.17 -23.40
CA ALA A 811 11.75 -2.42 -24.30
C ALA A 811 12.44 -3.29 -25.36
N ILE A 812 12.72 -4.57 -25.05
CA ILE A 812 13.24 -5.54 -26.02
C ILE A 812 12.13 -5.96 -26.99
N GLU A 813 10.97 -6.34 -26.49
CA GLU A 813 9.83 -6.84 -27.26
C GLU A 813 9.28 -5.80 -28.25
N GLU A 814 9.28 -4.52 -27.87
CA GLU A 814 8.91 -3.40 -28.75
C GLU A 814 10.04 -2.97 -29.70
N GLY A 815 11.22 -3.60 -29.63
CA GLY A 815 12.35 -3.34 -30.51
C GLY A 815 13.05 -2.00 -30.26
N LEU A 816 12.95 -1.45 -29.05
CA LEU A 816 13.66 -0.22 -28.64
C LEU A 816 15.17 -0.48 -28.45
N VAL A 817 15.56 -1.73 -28.24
CA VAL A 817 16.96 -2.19 -28.13
C VAL A 817 17.29 -3.15 -29.27
N ARG A 818 18.46 -2.95 -29.90
CA ARG A 818 18.96 -3.84 -30.97
C ARG A 818 19.87 -4.91 -30.39
N LEU A 819 19.36 -6.13 -30.20
CA LEU A 819 20.10 -7.23 -29.60
C LEU A 819 21.37 -7.60 -30.38
N GLU A 820 21.43 -7.39 -31.69
CA GLU A 820 22.60 -7.71 -32.53
C GLU A 820 23.84 -6.87 -32.20
N ALA A 821 23.68 -5.79 -31.41
CA ALA A 821 24.80 -5.02 -30.88
C ALA A 821 25.54 -5.75 -29.76
N TYR A 822 24.96 -6.82 -29.22
CA TYR A 822 25.48 -7.56 -28.07
C TYR A 822 25.83 -9.00 -28.49
N PRO A 823 27.01 -9.52 -28.14
CA PRO A 823 27.37 -10.92 -28.38
C PRO A 823 26.69 -11.90 -27.40
N PHE A 824 26.28 -11.40 -26.23
CA PHE A 824 25.63 -12.19 -25.17
C PHE A 824 24.37 -11.46 -24.68
N VAL A 825 23.32 -12.24 -24.46
CA VAL A 825 22.11 -11.84 -23.73
C VAL A 825 22.01 -12.69 -22.47
N ASP A 826 21.69 -12.07 -21.34
CA ASP A 826 21.42 -12.71 -20.05
C ASP A 826 20.01 -12.34 -19.61
N LEU A 827 19.08 -13.29 -19.69
CA LEU A 827 17.66 -13.09 -19.42
C LEU A 827 17.32 -13.59 -18.01
N ILE A 828 16.91 -12.67 -17.15
CA ILE A 828 16.50 -12.91 -15.77
C ILE A 828 15.00 -13.18 -15.78
N LEU A 829 14.62 -14.43 -15.49
CA LEU A 829 13.21 -14.83 -15.41
C LEU A 829 12.73 -15.11 -14.00
N GLY A 830 13.58 -15.10 -12.97
CA GLY A 830 13.13 -15.30 -11.58
C GLY A 830 12.06 -16.39 -11.42
N GLU A 831 10.88 -16.02 -10.90
CA GLU A 831 9.69 -16.89 -10.89
C GLU A 831 8.63 -16.54 -11.95
N GLU A 832 9.02 -15.85 -13.01
CA GLU A 832 8.18 -15.50 -14.16
C GLU A 832 7.49 -16.76 -14.70
N LYS A 833 6.16 -16.74 -14.74
CA LYS A 833 5.32 -17.78 -15.31
C LYS A 833 3.92 -17.25 -15.60
N THR A 834 3.30 -17.78 -16.64
CA THR A 834 1.96 -17.39 -17.06
C THR A 834 0.99 -17.47 -15.89
N THR A 835 0.46 -16.32 -15.49
CA THR A 835 -0.34 -16.21 -14.27
C THR A 835 -1.67 -15.57 -14.57
N THR A 836 -2.75 -16.26 -14.17
CA THR A 836 -4.11 -15.70 -14.25
C THR A 836 -4.44 -14.98 -12.95
N GLY A 837 -4.50 -13.66 -13.02
CA GLY A 837 -4.82 -12.77 -11.92
C GLY A 837 -6.32 -12.52 -11.69
N PRO A 838 -6.62 -11.63 -10.74
CA PRO A 838 -7.97 -11.14 -10.52
C PRO A 838 -8.58 -10.57 -11.81
N GLY A 839 -9.87 -10.81 -12.03
CA GLY A 839 -10.54 -10.40 -13.28
C GLY A 839 -10.21 -11.25 -14.50
N MET A 840 -9.52 -12.40 -14.32
CA MET A 840 -9.11 -13.31 -15.40
C MET A 840 -8.12 -12.69 -16.40
N LEU A 841 -7.29 -11.75 -15.92
CA LEU A 841 -6.16 -11.21 -16.68
C LEU A 841 -5.02 -12.23 -16.66
N THR A 842 -4.50 -12.62 -17.82
CA THR A 842 -3.38 -13.55 -17.94
C THR A 842 -2.16 -12.78 -18.41
N ASP A 843 -1.15 -12.70 -17.55
CA ASP A 843 0.10 -11.96 -17.75
C ASP A 843 1.30 -12.86 -17.40
N PHE A 844 2.51 -12.29 -17.42
CA PHE A 844 3.72 -12.87 -16.85
C PHE A 844 4.24 -14.14 -17.55
N GLN A 845 3.95 -14.30 -18.85
CA GLN A 845 4.47 -15.45 -19.60
C GLN A 845 6.00 -15.36 -19.66
N ALA A 846 6.69 -16.39 -19.15
CA ALA A 846 8.14 -16.38 -18.93
C ALA A 846 8.93 -16.03 -20.21
N LEU A 847 8.45 -16.51 -21.36
CA LEU A 847 8.97 -16.18 -22.67
C LEU A 847 7.78 -15.95 -23.60
N SER A 848 7.34 -14.69 -23.68
CA SER A 848 6.23 -14.27 -24.54
C SER A 848 6.50 -14.60 -26.02
N PRO A 849 5.45 -14.69 -26.87
CA PRO A 849 5.63 -14.87 -28.31
C PRO A 849 6.53 -13.78 -28.94
N GLU A 850 6.44 -12.55 -28.45
CA GLU A 850 7.26 -11.41 -28.87
C GLU A 850 8.74 -11.62 -28.50
N MET A 851 9.04 -12.01 -27.26
CA MET A 851 10.40 -12.33 -26.83
C MET A 851 10.98 -13.53 -27.59
N GLN A 852 10.18 -14.59 -27.80
CA GLN A 852 10.58 -15.75 -28.60
C GLN A 852 11.03 -15.32 -30.01
N LYS A 853 10.25 -14.44 -30.66
CA LYS A 853 10.60 -13.89 -31.97
C LYS A 853 11.91 -13.11 -31.94
N MET A 854 12.11 -12.25 -30.93
CA MET A 854 13.37 -11.50 -30.77
C MET A 854 14.57 -12.44 -30.62
N LEU A 855 14.42 -13.54 -29.88
CA LEU A 855 15.49 -14.51 -29.65
C LEU A 855 15.74 -15.46 -30.85
N ILE A 856 14.73 -15.76 -31.66
CA ILE A 856 14.88 -16.52 -32.91
C ILE A 856 15.79 -15.77 -33.90
N ASP A 857 15.56 -14.47 -34.06
CA ASP A 857 16.31 -13.63 -34.99
C ASP A 857 17.72 -13.29 -34.46
N TYR A 858 17.95 -13.44 -33.16
CA TYR A 858 19.22 -13.14 -32.50
C TYR A 858 20.26 -14.27 -32.63
N SER A 859 21.38 -13.96 -33.29
CA SER A 859 22.49 -14.90 -33.55
C SER A 859 23.55 -15.01 -32.44
N GLY A 860 23.46 -14.17 -31.40
CA GLY A 860 24.39 -14.21 -30.28
C GLY A 860 24.04 -15.30 -29.25
N ALA A 861 24.86 -15.40 -28.22
CA ALA A 861 24.67 -16.40 -27.17
C ALA A 861 23.65 -15.91 -26.13
N VAL A 862 22.90 -16.84 -25.53
CA VAL A 862 21.84 -16.53 -24.56
C VAL A 862 22.05 -17.32 -23.28
N ILE A 863 21.96 -16.65 -22.14
CA ILE A 863 21.81 -17.24 -20.81
C ILE A 863 20.37 -16.99 -20.39
N VAL A 864 19.68 -18.02 -19.92
CA VAL A 864 18.32 -17.92 -19.37
C VAL A 864 18.29 -18.62 -18.02
N THR A 865 17.87 -17.93 -16.96
CA THR A 865 17.74 -18.52 -15.62
C THR A 865 16.41 -18.15 -15.00
N GLY A 866 15.69 -19.15 -14.48
CA GLY A 866 14.42 -18.95 -13.79
C GLY A 866 13.87 -20.28 -13.26
N ALA A 867 12.88 -20.20 -12.37
CA ALA A 867 12.23 -21.36 -11.75
C ALA A 867 11.29 -22.09 -12.71
N HIS A 868 10.68 -21.36 -13.65
CA HIS A 868 9.57 -21.85 -14.50
C HIS A 868 9.85 -21.79 -16.02
N VAL A 869 11.12 -21.66 -16.40
CA VAL A 869 11.54 -21.53 -17.81
C VAL A 869 11.04 -22.69 -18.67
N ALA A 870 11.03 -23.90 -18.13
CA ALA A 870 10.66 -25.11 -18.85
C ALA A 870 9.17 -25.41 -18.79
N SER A 871 8.58 -25.29 -17.60
CA SER A 871 7.19 -25.63 -17.34
C SER A 871 6.23 -24.70 -18.06
N ASP A 872 6.53 -23.40 -18.09
CA ASP A 872 5.72 -22.41 -18.79
C ASP A 872 5.89 -22.51 -20.33
N LEU A 873 7.13 -22.70 -20.82
CA LEU A 873 7.44 -22.68 -22.25
C LEU A 873 7.23 -24.02 -22.97
N ALA A 874 7.50 -25.14 -22.30
CA ALA A 874 7.55 -26.48 -22.92
C ALA A 874 6.80 -27.55 -22.11
N GLY A 875 6.15 -27.17 -21.00
CA GLY A 875 5.36 -28.08 -20.19
C GLY A 875 4.07 -28.56 -20.87
N PRO A 876 3.25 -29.37 -20.15
CA PRO A 876 2.04 -29.97 -20.72
C PRO A 876 1.02 -28.97 -21.28
N GLY A 877 1.00 -27.74 -20.77
CA GLY A 877 0.10 -26.67 -21.21
C GLY A 877 0.61 -25.82 -22.38
N ALA A 878 1.88 -25.98 -22.78
CA ALA A 878 2.50 -25.14 -23.80
C ALA A 878 2.02 -25.48 -25.23
N SER A 879 2.03 -24.46 -26.09
CA SER A 879 1.78 -24.60 -27.54
C SER A 879 2.90 -25.40 -28.22
N GLU A 880 2.63 -25.97 -29.40
CA GLU A 880 3.67 -26.69 -30.15
C GLU A 880 4.74 -25.71 -30.66
N GLU A 881 4.36 -24.49 -31.04
CA GLU A 881 5.29 -23.45 -31.45
C GLU A 881 6.27 -23.06 -30.33
N ALA A 882 5.78 -22.98 -29.09
CA ALA A 882 6.62 -22.70 -27.92
C ALA A 882 7.58 -23.87 -27.60
N LYS A 883 7.12 -25.12 -27.75
CA LYS A 883 7.97 -26.31 -27.62
C LYS A 883 9.04 -26.39 -28.70
N ASP A 884 8.66 -26.13 -29.96
CA ASP A 884 9.60 -26.06 -31.08
C ASP A 884 10.67 -24.99 -30.81
N PHE A 885 10.28 -23.81 -30.31
CA PHE A 885 11.23 -22.77 -29.90
C PHE A 885 12.16 -23.25 -28.76
N ALA A 886 11.62 -23.91 -27.72
CA ALA A 886 12.41 -24.45 -26.62
C ALA A 886 13.46 -25.47 -27.11
N GLU A 887 13.06 -26.37 -28.01
CA GLU A 887 13.94 -27.39 -28.59
C GLU A 887 14.97 -26.79 -29.55
N ASP A 888 14.55 -25.96 -30.50
CA ASP A 888 15.42 -25.48 -31.59
C ASP A 888 16.34 -24.34 -31.14
N ARG A 889 15.79 -23.36 -30.39
CA ARG A 889 16.53 -22.15 -30.00
C ARG A 889 17.21 -22.27 -28.65
N LEU A 890 16.51 -22.84 -27.66
CA LEU A 890 17.00 -22.98 -26.29
C LEU A 890 17.59 -24.36 -25.98
N SER A 891 17.44 -25.33 -26.89
CA SER A 891 18.06 -26.65 -26.83
C SER A 891 17.69 -27.48 -25.60
N PHE A 892 16.42 -27.42 -25.17
CA PHE A 892 15.91 -28.26 -24.09
C PHE A 892 14.50 -28.82 -24.36
N THR A 893 14.14 -29.85 -23.61
CA THR A 893 12.76 -30.33 -23.43
C THR A 893 12.38 -30.32 -21.95
N TRP A 894 11.10 -30.12 -21.64
CA TRP A 894 10.61 -30.11 -20.26
C TRP A 894 10.66 -31.50 -19.62
N ARG A 895 11.01 -31.56 -18.32
CA ARG A 895 10.99 -32.80 -17.53
C ARG A 895 9.97 -32.79 -16.40
N THR A 896 10.05 -31.80 -15.51
CA THR A 896 9.19 -31.63 -14.34
C THR A 896 9.33 -30.22 -13.80
N ASP A 897 8.30 -29.70 -13.16
CA ASP A 897 8.19 -28.37 -12.54
C ASP A 897 8.49 -28.37 -11.02
N HIS A 898 8.58 -29.55 -10.41
CA HIS A 898 8.98 -29.73 -9.01
C HIS A 898 10.27 -30.56 -8.93
N ALA A 899 11.38 -29.99 -9.43
CA ALA A 899 12.62 -30.73 -9.55
C ALA A 899 13.23 -31.10 -8.20
N VAL A 900 13.21 -30.20 -7.22
CA VAL A 900 13.80 -30.41 -5.89
C VAL A 900 13.04 -29.63 -4.82
N GLU A 901 13.16 -30.09 -3.57
CA GLU A 901 12.71 -29.33 -2.38
C GLU A 901 13.88 -28.56 -1.74
N VAL A 902 15.11 -29.08 -1.91
CA VAL A 902 16.34 -28.45 -1.42
C VAL A 902 17.10 -27.86 -2.60
N GLY A 903 17.52 -26.60 -2.50
CA GLY A 903 18.16 -25.87 -3.59
C GLY A 903 19.59 -26.29 -3.93
N HIS A 904 19.97 -27.57 -3.81
CA HIS A 904 21.34 -28.04 -4.00
C HIS A 904 21.59 -28.53 -5.44
N THR A 905 22.69 -28.07 -6.04
CA THR A 905 23.18 -28.53 -7.34
C THR A 905 24.69 -28.75 -7.35
N TYR A 906 25.17 -29.56 -8.30
CA TYR A 906 26.59 -29.81 -8.52
C TYR A 906 26.93 -29.88 -10.02
N GLY A 907 28.15 -29.47 -10.36
CA GLY A 907 28.62 -29.39 -11.74
C GLY A 907 29.09 -30.71 -12.32
N ILE A 908 28.94 -30.85 -13.65
CA ILE A 908 29.44 -31.98 -14.42
C ILE A 908 30.09 -31.50 -15.73
N GLY A 909 30.93 -32.35 -16.34
CA GLY A 909 31.54 -32.05 -17.65
C GLY A 909 32.33 -30.74 -17.62
N ALA A 910 31.96 -29.77 -18.47
CA ALA A 910 32.59 -28.45 -18.50
C ALA A 910 32.52 -27.68 -17.17
N PHE A 911 31.58 -28.07 -16.29
CA PHE A 911 31.28 -27.44 -15.01
C PHE A 911 31.77 -28.31 -13.82
N GLU A 912 32.49 -29.42 -14.06
CA GLU A 912 32.90 -30.37 -13.01
C GLU A 912 33.78 -29.77 -11.90
N ASN A 913 34.46 -28.65 -12.20
CA ASN A 913 35.34 -27.97 -11.24
C ASN A 913 34.62 -26.89 -10.43
N LEU A 914 33.33 -26.62 -10.71
CA LEU A 914 32.52 -25.79 -9.83
C LEU A 914 32.26 -26.53 -8.53
N GLY A 915 32.33 -25.80 -7.42
CA GLY A 915 31.87 -26.30 -6.14
C GLY A 915 30.37 -26.60 -6.16
N GLU A 916 29.86 -27.08 -5.02
CA GLU A 916 28.41 -27.19 -4.81
C GLU A 916 27.77 -25.81 -4.88
N ILE A 917 26.66 -25.70 -5.60
CA ILE A 917 25.89 -24.46 -5.76
C ILE A 917 24.56 -24.67 -5.05
N TRP A 918 24.21 -23.71 -4.21
CA TRP A 918 22.95 -23.71 -3.46
C TRP A 918 22.13 -22.50 -3.89
N PHE A 919 20.82 -22.64 -4.02
CA PHE A 919 19.89 -21.53 -4.24
C PHE A 919 18.81 -21.49 -3.15
N ASN A 920 18.15 -20.34 -3.02
CA ASN A 920 17.22 -20.11 -1.91
C ASN A 920 15.91 -20.90 -2.08
N THR A 921 15.67 -21.84 -1.16
CA THR A 921 14.36 -22.48 -0.98
C THR A 921 13.77 -22.21 0.41
N ASP A 922 14.35 -21.26 1.16
CA ASP A 922 13.89 -20.82 2.48
C ASP A 922 12.98 -19.58 2.36
N PRO A 923 11.72 -19.64 2.84
CA PRO A 923 10.79 -18.50 2.78
C PRO A 923 11.18 -17.32 3.69
N THR A 924 12.18 -17.49 4.55
CA THR A 924 12.62 -16.48 5.53
C THR A 924 13.86 -15.70 5.09
N ALA A 925 14.40 -16.00 3.91
CA ALA A 925 15.58 -15.33 3.39
C ALA A 925 15.28 -13.90 2.88
N ASP A 926 16.34 -13.11 2.71
CA ASP A 926 16.29 -11.74 2.17
C ASP A 926 16.05 -11.68 0.64
N ILE A 927 15.72 -12.82 0.02
CA ILE A 927 15.32 -12.96 -1.39
C ILE A 927 14.16 -13.96 -1.46
N TYR A 928 13.32 -13.85 -2.48
CA TYR A 928 12.19 -14.77 -2.67
C TYR A 928 12.65 -16.23 -2.69
N ARG A 929 11.72 -17.09 -2.27
CA ARG A 929 11.90 -18.54 -2.24
C ARG A 929 11.63 -19.10 -3.63
N VAL A 930 12.42 -20.09 -4.04
CA VAL A 930 12.14 -20.90 -5.24
C VAL A 930 11.43 -22.17 -4.78
N GLU A 931 10.09 -22.22 -4.82
CA GLU A 931 9.35 -23.38 -4.31
C GLU A 931 9.26 -24.55 -5.30
N SER A 932 9.27 -24.26 -6.60
CA SER A 932 9.03 -25.25 -7.67
C SER A 932 9.97 -25.03 -8.87
N PRO A 933 11.28 -25.34 -8.70
CA PRO A 933 12.26 -25.19 -9.77
C PRO A 933 12.09 -26.27 -10.85
N ASP A 934 12.32 -25.90 -12.10
CA ASP A 934 12.24 -26.78 -13.25
C ASP A 934 13.44 -27.75 -13.38
N ALA A 935 13.16 -28.93 -13.95
CA ALA A 935 14.18 -29.79 -14.55
C ALA A 935 14.04 -29.80 -16.08
N LEU A 936 15.19 -29.80 -16.75
CA LEU A 936 15.33 -29.64 -18.20
C LEU A 936 16.12 -30.81 -18.77
N GLU A 937 15.68 -31.44 -19.87
CA GLU A 937 16.49 -32.43 -20.59
C GLU A 937 17.12 -31.81 -21.84
N PRO A 938 18.38 -32.14 -22.18
CA PRO A 938 19.05 -31.58 -23.34
C PRO A 938 18.40 -32.05 -24.65
N ALA A 939 18.12 -31.11 -25.56
CA ALA A 939 17.78 -31.42 -26.94
C ALA A 939 19.04 -31.76 -27.77
N GLU A 940 18.88 -31.99 -29.08
CA GLU A 940 20.01 -32.38 -29.95
C GLU A 940 21.15 -31.35 -29.91
N GLY A 941 22.36 -31.81 -29.57
CA GLY A 941 23.57 -30.98 -29.52
C GLY A 941 23.79 -30.24 -28.19
N ALA A 942 22.83 -30.25 -27.26
CA ALA A 942 23.03 -29.76 -25.90
C ALA A 942 23.59 -30.84 -24.97
N GLN A 943 24.19 -30.39 -23.87
CA GLN A 943 24.70 -31.23 -22.79
C GLN A 943 24.22 -30.70 -21.43
N ILE A 944 24.23 -31.57 -20.44
CA ILE A 944 23.94 -31.21 -19.05
C ILE A 944 25.19 -30.59 -18.43
N LEU A 945 25.02 -29.46 -17.75
CA LEU A 945 26.09 -28.69 -17.10
C LEU A 945 26.01 -28.82 -15.57
N LEU A 946 24.80 -28.74 -15.00
CA LEU A 946 24.54 -28.94 -13.57
C LEU A 946 23.46 -30.00 -13.35
N ARG A 947 23.57 -30.70 -12.22
CA ARG A 947 22.53 -31.63 -11.73
C ARG A 947 22.05 -31.23 -10.35
N TYR A 948 20.78 -31.47 -10.09
CA TYR A 948 20.22 -31.40 -8.75
C TYR A 948 20.79 -32.49 -7.86
N GLY A 949 21.19 -32.13 -6.64
CA GLY A 949 21.85 -33.04 -5.69
C GLY A 949 20.95 -34.15 -5.17
N ASP A 950 19.65 -33.89 -5.02
CA ASP A 950 18.70 -34.80 -4.37
C ASP A 950 18.40 -36.05 -5.21
N ASN A 951 18.32 -35.86 -6.53
CA ASN A 951 17.79 -36.87 -7.45
C ASN A 951 18.55 -36.98 -8.78
N ASN A 952 19.59 -36.17 -8.99
CA ASN A 952 20.41 -36.14 -10.20
C ASN A 952 19.67 -35.70 -11.48
N MET A 953 18.48 -35.13 -11.39
CA MET A 953 17.84 -34.48 -12.54
C MET A 953 18.71 -33.31 -13.03
N SER A 954 18.55 -32.97 -14.31
CA SER A 954 19.32 -31.89 -14.93
C SER A 954 18.77 -30.54 -14.50
N ALA A 955 19.64 -29.75 -13.85
CA ALA A 955 19.33 -28.41 -13.34
C ALA A 955 19.73 -27.30 -14.32
N MET A 956 20.74 -27.58 -15.15
CA MET A 956 21.22 -26.65 -16.16
C MET A 956 21.72 -27.42 -17.38
N ILE A 957 21.33 -26.96 -18.56
CA ILE A 957 21.81 -27.47 -19.85
C ILE A 957 22.53 -26.36 -20.62
N GLY A 958 23.31 -26.75 -21.62
CA GLY A 958 23.86 -25.79 -22.57
C GLY A 958 24.34 -26.41 -23.87
N ARG A 959 24.46 -25.54 -24.88
CA ARG A 959 25.02 -25.81 -26.20
C ARG A 959 26.01 -24.71 -26.53
N SER A 960 27.29 -25.05 -26.74
CA SER A 960 28.31 -24.09 -27.20
C SER A 960 28.32 -23.97 -28.73
N GLY A 961 29.02 -22.95 -29.25
CA GLY A 961 29.11 -22.68 -30.69
C GLY A 961 28.31 -21.44 -31.13
N THR A 962 28.06 -21.33 -32.44
CA THR A 962 27.25 -20.23 -32.99
C THR A 962 25.82 -20.29 -32.45
N SER A 963 25.29 -19.16 -31.96
CA SER A 963 24.02 -19.11 -31.23
C SER A 963 23.98 -20.04 -30.00
N GLY A 964 25.07 -20.03 -29.22
CA GLY A 964 25.18 -20.82 -27.99
C GLY A 964 24.10 -20.47 -26.97
N VAL A 965 23.79 -21.42 -26.08
CA VAL A 965 22.78 -21.24 -25.04
C VAL A 965 23.19 -21.92 -23.73
N VAL A 966 22.82 -21.30 -22.61
CA VAL A 966 22.77 -21.90 -21.28
C VAL A 966 21.38 -21.65 -20.72
N VAL A 967 20.72 -22.71 -20.23
CA VAL A 967 19.41 -22.61 -19.56
C VAL A 967 19.49 -23.28 -18.20
N ALA A 968 19.10 -22.57 -17.14
CA ALA A 968 18.98 -23.10 -15.79
C ALA A 968 17.52 -23.10 -15.35
N GLY A 969 17.09 -24.21 -14.72
CA GLY A 969 15.76 -24.36 -14.10
C GLY A 969 15.68 -23.77 -12.68
N PHE A 970 16.63 -22.91 -12.32
CA PHE A 970 16.59 -22.11 -11.12
C PHE A 970 17.13 -20.70 -11.42
N PRO A 971 16.68 -19.66 -10.70
CA PRO A 971 17.16 -18.29 -10.90
C PRO A 971 18.56 -18.07 -10.35
N PHE A 972 19.43 -17.40 -11.10
CA PHE A 972 20.82 -17.15 -10.70
C PHE A 972 20.94 -16.20 -9.48
N GLU A 973 20.08 -15.20 -9.41
CA GLU A 973 19.99 -14.23 -8.33
C GLU A 973 19.73 -14.87 -6.96
N THR A 974 19.07 -16.04 -6.94
CA THR A 974 18.76 -16.80 -5.72
C THR A 974 19.92 -17.66 -5.22
N VAL A 975 21.05 -17.71 -5.94
CA VAL A 975 22.24 -18.47 -5.51
C VAL A 975 22.79 -17.92 -4.19
N ILE A 976 22.76 -18.79 -3.17
CA ILE A 976 23.28 -18.56 -1.83
C ILE A 976 24.74 -19.04 -1.71
N GLY A 977 25.45 -18.59 -0.67
CA GLY A 977 26.90 -18.84 -0.50
C GLY A 977 27.79 -17.64 -0.84
N GLY A 978 27.18 -16.54 -1.27
CA GLY A 978 27.81 -15.22 -1.38
C GLY A 978 28.33 -14.87 -2.78
N ARG A 979 28.87 -13.65 -2.89
CA ARG A 979 29.31 -13.03 -4.15
C ARG A 979 30.27 -13.89 -4.97
N SER A 980 31.21 -14.59 -4.34
CA SER A 980 32.21 -15.41 -5.05
C SER A 980 31.59 -16.58 -5.83
N VAL A 981 30.58 -17.25 -5.28
CA VAL A 981 29.92 -18.40 -5.93
C VAL A 981 29.20 -17.93 -7.20
N ARG A 982 28.50 -16.80 -7.13
CA ARG A 982 27.84 -16.18 -8.29
C ARG A 982 28.85 -15.79 -9.38
N ILE A 983 30.00 -15.21 -9.00
CA ILE A 983 31.07 -14.88 -9.95
C ILE A 983 31.58 -16.14 -10.65
N GLU A 984 31.91 -17.21 -9.91
CA GLU A 984 32.43 -18.45 -10.48
C GLU A 984 31.42 -19.12 -11.44
N LEU A 985 30.14 -19.11 -11.07
CA LEU A 985 29.07 -19.64 -11.92
C LEU A 985 28.90 -18.82 -13.21
N MET A 986 28.76 -17.48 -13.10
CA MET A 986 28.62 -16.60 -14.26
C MET A 986 29.83 -16.68 -15.19
N GLN A 987 31.05 -16.69 -14.62
CA GLN A 987 32.27 -16.85 -15.37
C GLN A 987 32.31 -18.19 -16.13
N SER A 988 31.83 -19.27 -15.53
CA SER A 988 31.75 -20.58 -16.18
C SER A 988 30.76 -20.59 -17.34
N MET A 989 29.59 -19.94 -17.19
CA MET A 989 28.60 -19.78 -18.26
C MET A 989 29.17 -18.97 -19.44
N LEU A 990 29.76 -17.80 -19.16
CA LEU A 990 30.35 -16.95 -20.20
C LEU A 990 31.53 -17.62 -20.91
N ASN A 991 32.40 -18.32 -20.17
CA ASN A 991 33.51 -19.08 -20.76
C ASN A 991 33.00 -20.23 -21.64
N TYR A 992 31.97 -20.95 -21.20
CA TYR A 992 31.35 -22.02 -21.97
C TYR A 992 30.80 -21.52 -23.31
N LEU A 993 30.12 -20.36 -23.29
CA LEU A 993 29.55 -19.73 -24.49
C LEU A 993 30.60 -19.07 -25.39
N SER A 994 31.75 -18.67 -24.84
CA SER A 994 32.85 -18.04 -25.59
C SER A 994 33.76 -19.05 -26.30
N ASN A 995 33.75 -20.32 -25.87
CA ASN A 995 34.55 -21.38 -26.46
C ASN A 995 33.89 -21.90 -27.75
N ASN A 996 34.32 -21.32 -28.89
CA ASN A 996 34.06 -21.83 -30.24
C ASN A 996 35.07 -22.90 -30.66
#